data_AF-A0A172TT81-F1
#
_entry.id   AF-A0A172TT81-F1
#
_cell.length_a   1.000
_cell.length_b   1.000
_cell.length_c   1.000
_cell.angle_alpha   90.00
_cell.angle_beta   90.00
_cell.angle_gamma   90.00
#
_symmetry.space_group_name_H-M   'P 1'
#
loop_
_entity.id
_entity.type
_entity.pdbx_description
1 polymer ?
#
loop_
_entity_poly.entity_id
_entity_poly.type
_entity_poly.pdbx_seq_one_letter_code
_entity_poly.pdbx_strand_id
1 'polypeptide(L)'
;MKTKRLLVILGLTLYWGATLSAQKTITTDVLIVGGGTGGTAAGIQCARLGVKTLIVESTTWLGGMISGAGVSATDGNHKLPSGFWAEFRNKLYAVYGGPKAVETGWVSNTQFEPHVADSIFKQMAAAEKQLTILYNHHFQSLVRRGQKIISVTVLDKATQKPVIILPKLVIDATELGDVMAAAKVPYSLGMEAGSLTGEKVGVSQTNNVVQDLTYVAVLKDYGRNADCTIVKPSNYDPKEFDAACTDYYIDKTRKAPGVDGKKMLEYGKLPNNKYMLNWPLYGNDIYLNIVELDEASRNKELEKAKEQTKRFIYFIQNELGYKNLGLADDEFPTEDRLALMPYHREGRRVEGLVRFNMRHISEPYTYGDPLYRTGIAVGDYPIDHHHKKNLAAPQHLEFYPVPSFNVPLGALIPQQVENLIIAEKGISVSNVVNGTTRLQPCVLLIGQAAGALAGLSIKQSLIPKKVPVRLVQKYLLDAKAFIMPYIDVKPDAPYFEAVQKIGATGILKGHGIPYKWANQTWFYPDSLVNGQSLAADLQSFKKYNYKIPTGNLRIQEAIDIVHQLDIALAGSVKGSKIKSLSKQKSTLTQLVETSWQSWGLDHYTPGRFITRKELAVLLNNTIDPFERLQIGYNGYAK
;
A
#
# COMPACT_ATOMS: atom_id res chain seq x y z
N MET A 1 -36.82 -45.16 -74.66
CA MET A 1 -36.97 -46.42 -73.91
C MET A 1 -35.71 -46.70 -73.10
N LYS A 2 -35.86 -46.95 -71.80
CA LYS A 2 -34.98 -47.72 -70.89
C LYS A 2 -33.61 -47.15 -70.41
N THR A 3 -33.64 -46.72 -69.14
CA THR A 3 -32.80 -47.10 -67.96
C THR A 3 -31.31 -46.71 -67.78
N LYS A 4 -31.10 -45.88 -66.73
CA LYS A 4 -30.22 -46.01 -65.53
C LYS A 4 -28.67 -46.07 -65.65
N ARG A 5 -27.97 -45.04 -65.10
CA ARG A 5 -27.10 -44.99 -63.87
C ARG A 5 -26.14 -43.78 -63.98
N LEU A 6 -26.23 -42.72 -63.14
CA LEU A 6 -25.75 -42.50 -61.76
C LEU A 6 -24.25 -42.14 -61.63
N LEU A 7 -23.94 -40.87 -61.29
CA LEU A 7 -22.79 -40.37 -60.48
C LEU A 7 -22.86 -38.82 -60.48
N VAL A 8 -23.53 -38.20 -59.49
CA VAL A 8 -22.97 -37.64 -58.24
C VAL A 8 -21.91 -36.56 -58.49
N ILE A 9 -22.30 -35.28 -58.35
CA ILE A 9 -21.51 -34.25 -57.67
C ILE A 9 -22.48 -33.44 -56.79
N LEU A 10 -22.32 -33.62 -55.49
CA LEU A 10 -23.00 -32.90 -54.41
C LEU A 10 -22.60 -31.41 -54.42
N GLY A 11 -23.58 -30.55 -54.13
CA GLY A 11 -23.34 -29.16 -53.78
C GLY A 11 -22.69 -29.01 -52.40
N LEU A 12 -21.94 -27.92 -52.22
CA LEU A 12 -21.48 -27.39 -50.94
C LEU A 12 -21.00 -25.94 -51.15
N THR A 13 -21.92 -25.02 -51.42
CA THR A 13 -21.67 -23.59 -51.12
C THR A 13 -21.87 -23.42 -49.62
N LEU A 14 -20.78 -23.63 -48.88
CA LEU A 14 -20.67 -23.31 -47.46
C LEU A 14 -20.90 -21.80 -47.27
N TYR A 15 -22.02 -21.48 -46.63
CA TYR A 15 -22.20 -20.23 -45.90
C TYR A 15 -21.09 -20.12 -44.85
N TRP A 16 -20.02 -19.40 -45.17
CA TRP A 16 -19.09 -18.90 -44.16
C TRP A 16 -19.75 -17.70 -43.48
N GLY A 17 -20.72 -18.00 -42.61
CA GLY A 17 -21.15 -17.07 -41.58
C GLY A 17 -20.02 -16.94 -40.56
N ALA A 18 -18.99 -16.15 -40.89
CA ALA A 18 -18.10 -15.62 -39.87
C ALA A 18 -18.99 -14.80 -38.93
N THR A 19 -19.34 -15.37 -37.78
CA THR A 19 -19.88 -14.61 -36.67
C THR A 19 -18.79 -13.61 -36.27
N LEU A 20 -18.83 -12.42 -36.85
CA LEU A 20 -18.24 -11.21 -36.30
C LEU A 20 -18.88 -11.02 -34.93
N SER A 21 -18.34 -11.68 -33.91
CA SER A 21 -18.71 -11.39 -32.53
C SER A 21 -18.33 -9.94 -32.30
N ALA A 22 -19.34 -9.06 -32.23
CA ALA A 22 -19.13 -7.64 -32.02
C ALA A 22 -18.21 -7.45 -30.80
N GLN A 23 -17.05 -6.84 -31.04
CA GLN A 23 -16.07 -6.61 -29.99
C GLN A 23 -16.66 -5.65 -28.97
N LYS A 24 -16.81 -6.10 -27.71
CA LYS A 24 -17.40 -5.29 -26.65
C LYS A 24 -16.45 -4.14 -26.33
N THR A 25 -16.94 -2.90 -26.46
CA THR A 25 -16.18 -1.68 -26.12
C THR A 25 -16.80 -1.00 -24.91
N ILE A 26 -15.98 -0.60 -23.93
CA ILE A 26 -16.38 0.13 -22.73
C ILE A 26 -15.61 1.45 -22.64
N THR A 27 -16.30 2.56 -22.34
CA THR A 27 -15.66 3.87 -22.08
C THR A 27 -15.74 4.21 -20.59
N THR A 28 -14.63 4.68 -20.02
CA THR A 28 -14.55 5.10 -18.61
C THR A 28 -13.65 6.32 -18.46
N ASP A 29 -13.81 7.11 -17.39
CA ASP A 29 -12.85 8.19 -17.11
C ASP A 29 -11.56 7.58 -16.56
N VAL A 30 -11.68 6.73 -15.54
CA VAL A 30 -10.56 6.03 -14.92
C VAL A 30 -10.76 4.52 -15.06
N LEU A 31 -9.72 3.84 -15.54
CA LEU A 31 -9.60 2.38 -15.55
C LEU A 31 -8.55 1.97 -14.52
N ILE A 32 -8.91 1.08 -13.61
CA ILE A 32 -7.98 0.38 -12.72
C ILE A 32 -7.86 -1.05 -13.22
N VAL A 33 -6.63 -1.48 -13.49
CA VAL A 33 -6.35 -2.85 -13.90
C VAL A 33 -5.76 -3.58 -12.70
N GLY A 34 -6.51 -4.53 -12.15
CA GLY A 34 -6.26 -5.21 -10.88
C GLY A 34 -7.21 -4.72 -9.77
N GLY A 35 -8.06 -5.61 -9.27
CA GLY A 35 -8.87 -5.44 -8.05
C GLY A 35 -8.13 -5.92 -6.80
N GLY A 36 -6.80 -5.82 -6.80
CA GLY A 36 -5.94 -6.10 -5.67
C GLY A 36 -6.17 -5.17 -4.48
N THR A 37 -5.30 -5.23 -3.47
CA THR A 37 -5.40 -4.41 -2.26
C THR A 37 -5.46 -2.92 -2.60
N GLY A 38 -4.47 -2.44 -3.36
CA GLY A 38 -4.37 -1.05 -3.75
C GLY A 38 -5.37 -0.66 -4.83
N GLY A 39 -5.64 -1.56 -5.78
CA GLY A 39 -6.60 -1.34 -6.86
C GLY A 39 -8.04 -1.15 -6.37
N THR A 40 -8.46 -1.96 -5.39
CA THR A 40 -9.77 -1.84 -4.75
C THR A 40 -9.92 -0.50 -4.04
N ALA A 41 -8.94 -0.11 -3.22
CA ALA A 41 -8.95 1.18 -2.54
C ALA A 41 -8.93 2.36 -3.53
N ALA A 42 -8.14 2.26 -4.60
CA ALA A 42 -8.06 3.28 -5.64
C ALA A 42 -9.39 3.47 -6.37
N GLY A 43 -10.06 2.39 -6.78
CA GLY A 43 -11.32 2.47 -7.51
C GLY A 43 -12.45 3.05 -6.65
N ILE A 44 -12.58 2.59 -5.39
CA ILE A 44 -13.56 3.14 -4.44
C ILE A 44 -13.26 4.62 -4.18
N GLN A 45 -12.00 4.98 -3.90
CA GLN A 45 -11.65 6.37 -3.61
C GLN A 45 -11.86 7.30 -4.81
N CYS A 46 -11.60 6.83 -6.03
CA CYS A 46 -11.84 7.59 -7.25
C CYS A 46 -13.35 7.79 -7.49
N ALA A 47 -14.16 6.75 -7.28
CA ALA A 47 -15.61 6.83 -7.42
C ALA A 47 -16.26 7.79 -6.41
N ARG A 48 -15.73 7.87 -5.18
CA ARG A 48 -16.15 8.86 -4.15
C ARG A 48 -15.96 10.31 -4.59
N LEU A 49 -14.99 10.58 -5.48
CA LEU A 49 -14.82 11.89 -6.12
C LEU A 49 -15.84 12.13 -7.25
N GLY A 50 -16.78 11.22 -7.47
CA GLY A 50 -17.79 11.33 -8.52
C GLY A 50 -17.21 11.18 -9.92
N VAL A 51 -16.22 10.30 -10.10
CA VAL A 51 -15.54 10.01 -11.38
C VAL A 51 -15.95 8.63 -11.87
N LYS A 52 -16.32 8.51 -13.16
CA LYS A 52 -16.74 7.22 -13.75
C LYS A 52 -15.55 6.28 -13.79
N THR A 53 -15.63 5.22 -13.00
CA THR A 53 -14.50 4.37 -12.66
C THR A 53 -14.81 2.92 -12.98
N LEU A 54 -13.87 2.22 -13.59
CA LEU A 54 -13.95 0.79 -13.89
C LEU A 54 -12.76 0.06 -13.27
N ILE A 55 -13.01 -0.95 -12.44
CA ILE A 55 -11.99 -1.92 -12.02
C ILE A 55 -12.11 -3.16 -12.91
N VAL A 56 -10.99 -3.67 -13.40
CA VAL A 56 -10.87 -5.01 -13.98
C VAL A 56 -10.20 -5.92 -12.97
N GLU A 57 -10.85 -7.04 -12.64
CA GLU A 57 -10.38 -8.00 -11.63
C GLU A 57 -10.38 -9.42 -12.22
N SER A 58 -9.26 -10.12 -12.08
CA SER A 58 -9.05 -11.43 -12.71
C SER A 58 -9.71 -12.57 -11.94
N THR A 59 -10.05 -12.36 -10.67
CA THR A 59 -10.77 -13.30 -9.82
C THR A 59 -12.22 -12.87 -9.61
N THR A 60 -12.93 -13.55 -8.72
CA THR A 60 -14.26 -13.18 -8.25
C THR A 60 -14.23 -12.29 -7.00
N TRP A 61 -13.06 -12.00 -6.46
CA TRP A 61 -12.88 -11.33 -5.17
C TRP A 61 -12.15 -9.99 -5.33
N LEU A 62 -12.49 -9.02 -4.47
CA LEU A 62 -11.76 -7.76 -4.32
C LEU A 62 -10.82 -7.83 -3.12
N GLY A 63 -9.72 -7.10 -3.18
CA GLY A 63 -8.81 -6.88 -2.05
C GLY A 63 -7.48 -7.62 -2.11
N GLY A 64 -7.22 -8.37 -3.18
CA GLY A 64 -5.92 -8.98 -3.48
C GLY A 64 -5.28 -9.70 -2.30
N MET A 65 -4.18 -9.13 -1.78
CA MET A 65 -3.34 -9.72 -0.74
C MET A 65 -4.14 -10.16 0.49
N ILE A 66 -5.09 -9.33 0.96
CA ILE A 66 -5.83 -9.61 2.22
C ILE A 66 -7.04 -10.52 2.04
N SER A 67 -7.45 -10.81 0.80
CA SER A 67 -8.62 -11.61 0.48
C SER A 67 -8.27 -12.72 -0.51
N GLY A 68 -8.19 -12.41 -1.80
CA GLY A 68 -7.98 -13.38 -2.88
C GLY A 68 -6.69 -14.18 -2.75
N ALA A 69 -5.62 -13.58 -2.20
CA ALA A 69 -4.35 -14.25 -1.92
C ALA A 69 -4.26 -14.85 -0.50
N GLY A 70 -5.24 -14.57 0.36
CA GLY A 70 -5.38 -15.18 1.67
C GLY A 70 -4.51 -14.64 2.80
N VAL A 71 -3.69 -13.59 2.60
CA VAL A 71 -2.81 -13.04 3.64
C VAL A 71 -3.56 -12.05 4.53
N SER A 72 -4.50 -12.59 5.30
CA SER A 72 -5.43 -11.83 6.14
C SER A 72 -4.97 -11.60 7.58
N ALA A 73 -3.74 -12.02 7.92
CA ALA A 73 -3.02 -11.50 9.09
C ALA A 73 -2.21 -10.26 8.66
N THR A 74 -2.72 -9.08 9.00
CA THR A 74 -2.15 -7.82 8.48
C THR A 74 -1.04 -7.31 9.37
N ASP A 75 0.11 -7.06 8.76
CA ASP A 75 1.29 -6.56 9.43
C ASP A 75 1.40 -5.03 9.34
N GLY A 76 1.72 -4.41 10.48
CA GLY A 76 1.88 -2.98 10.62
C GLY A 76 0.58 -2.17 10.74
N ASN A 77 0.75 -0.86 10.88
CA ASN A 77 -0.24 0.20 11.05
C ASN A 77 -1.33 -0.10 12.08
N HIS A 78 -1.02 -0.86 13.13
CA HIS A 78 -1.97 -1.11 14.20
C HIS A 78 -2.26 0.19 14.99
N LYS A 79 -1.21 0.97 15.28
CA LYS A 79 -1.31 2.28 15.97
C LYS A 79 -1.46 3.48 15.03
N LEU A 80 -1.48 3.24 13.72
CA LEU A 80 -1.71 4.23 12.67
C LEU A 80 -3.02 3.92 11.91
N PRO A 81 -4.20 4.13 12.52
CA PRO A 81 -5.49 3.93 11.87
C PRO A 81 -5.74 5.06 10.86
N SER A 82 -5.06 4.99 9.72
CA SER A 82 -5.08 6.01 8.68
C SER A 82 -6.17 5.74 7.65
N GLY A 83 -6.98 6.76 7.33
CA GLY A 83 -7.81 6.80 6.12
C GLY A 83 -8.55 5.51 5.80
N PHE A 84 -8.36 5.02 4.57
CA PHE A 84 -9.04 3.81 4.06
C PHE A 84 -8.74 2.56 4.90
N TRP A 85 -7.53 2.45 5.46
CA TRP A 85 -7.18 1.35 6.36
C TRP A 85 -8.00 1.39 7.65
N ALA A 86 -8.19 2.57 8.24
CA ALA A 86 -9.04 2.75 9.42
C ALA A 86 -10.50 2.39 9.12
N GLU A 87 -11.01 2.84 7.97
CA GLU A 87 -12.37 2.53 7.53
C GLU A 87 -12.59 1.02 7.38
N PHE A 88 -11.69 0.34 6.69
CA PHE A 88 -11.73 -1.11 6.52
C PHE A 88 -11.66 -1.84 7.87
N ARG A 89 -10.72 -1.46 8.75
CA ARG A 89 -10.62 -2.03 10.11
C ARG A 89 -11.88 -1.83 10.93
N ASN A 90 -12.51 -0.66 10.87
CA ASN A 90 -13.75 -0.42 11.60
C ASN A 90 -14.90 -1.30 11.11
N LYS A 91 -14.96 -1.58 9.80
CA LYS A 91 -15.93 -2.54 9.24
C LYS A 91 -15.63 -3.97 9.68
N LEU A 92 -14.36 -4.38 9.72
CA LEU A 92 -13.97 -5.66 10.32
C LEU A 92 -14.40 -5.75 11.79
N TYR A 93 -14.15 -4.71 12.58
CA TYR A 93 -14.55 -4.66 13.98
C TYR A 93 -16.06 -4.76 14.16
N ALA A 94 -16.86 -4.19 13.25
CA ALA A 94 -18.31 -4.36 13.27
C ALA A 94 -18.74 -5.81 13.00
N VAL A 95 -18.00 -6.56 12.16
CA VAL A 95 -18.27 -7.98 11.89
C VAL A 95 -17.92 -8.85 13.11
N TYR A 96 -16.75 -8.65 13.71
CA TYR A 96 -16.23 -9.53 14.77
C TYR A 96 -16.56 -9.07 16.20
N GLY A 97 -17.11 -7.87 16.38
CA GLY A 97 -17.45 -7.33 17.70
C GLY A 97 -16.32 -6.56 18.41
N GLY A 98 -15.36 -6.03 17.65
CA GLY A 98 -14.32 -5.13 18.16
C GLY A 98 -12.88 -5.56 17.87
N PRO A 99 -11.89 -4.73 18.24
CA PRO A 99 -10.47 -4.99 17.95
C PRO A 99 -9.93 -6.26 18.61
N LYS A 100 -10.36 -6.57 19.83
CA LYS A 100 -9.91 -7.77 20.56
C LYS A 100 -10.28 -9.07 19.87
N ALA A 101 -11.39 -9.10 19.14
CA ALA A 101 -11.86 -10.30 18.45
C ALA A 101 -11.00 -10.68 17.23
N VAL A 102 -10.19 -9.75 16.72
CA VAL A 102 -9.28 -9.98 15.58
C VAL A 102 -7.80 -9.91 15.97
N GLU A 103 -7.49 -9.82 17.27
CA GLU A 103 -6.13 -9.92 17.84
C GLU A 103 -5.83 -11.37 18.24
N THR A 104 -5.89 -12.30 17.28
CA THR A 104 -5.95 -13.75 17.56
C THR A 104 -4.59 -14.46 17.52
N GLY A 105 -3.62 -14.00 16.75
CA GLY A 105 -2.25 -14.52 16.74
C GLY A 105 -1.25 -13.65 17.51
N TRP A 106 0.03 -13.99 17.43
CA TRP A 106 1.07 -13.38 18.28
C TRP A 106 1.94 -12.32 17.59
N VAL A 107 1.85 -12.18 16.26
CA VAL A 107 2.53 -11.12 15.48
C VAL A 107 1.57 -10.00 15.11
N SER A 108 0.60 -10.32 14.27
CA SER A 108 -0.33 -9.34 13.70
C SER A 108 -1.48 -9.06 14.65
N ASN A 109 -1.84 -7.78 14.81
CA ASN A 109 -2.94 -7.34 15.68
C ASN A 109 -4.30 -7.24 14.98
N THR A 110 -4.40 -7.66 13.72
CA THR A 110 -5.66 -7.66 12.97
C THR A 110 -5.62 -8.85 12.01
N GLN A 111 -6.42 -9.86 12.33
CA GLN A 111 -6.50 -11.13 11.62
C GLN A 111 -7.97 -11.51 11.44
N PHE A 112 -8.32 -12.01 10.26
CA PHE A 112 -9.71 -12.27 9.88
C PHE A 112 -9.77 -13.34 8.79
N GLU A 113 -10.92 -13.96 8.61
CA GLU A 113 -11.16 -14.83 7.46
C GLU A 113 -11.12 -14.05 6.13
N PRO A 114 -10.30 -14.46 5.14
CA PRO A 114 -10.18 -13.80 3.84
C PRO A 114 -11.49 -13.44 3.13
N HIS A 115 -12.51 -14.30 3.17
CA HIS A 115 -13.80 -14.04 2.52
C HIS A 115 -14.55 -12.84 3.14
N VAL A 116 -14.29 -12.52 4.41
CA VAL A 116 -14.87 -11.35 5.09
C VAL A 116 -14.30 -10.06 4.52
N ALA A 117 -13.01 -10.02 4.17
CA ALA A 117 -12.43 -8.86 3.51
C ALA A 117 -13.03 -8.62 2.13
N ASP A 118 -13.21 -9.66 1.32
CA ASP A 118 -13.91 -9.56 0.03
C ASP A 118 -15.34 -9.02 0.21
N SER A 119 -16.09 -9.56 1.19
CA SER A 119 -17.45 -9.09 1.49
C SER A 119 -17.48 -7.60 1.86
N ILE A 120 -16.57 -7.16 2.72
CA ILE A 120 -16.45 -5.74 3.11
C ILE A 120 -16.14 -4.88 1.88
N PHE A 121 -15.19 -5.26 1.05
CA PHE A 121 -14.84 -4.49 -0.14
C PHE A 121 -15.97 -4.45 -1.17
N LYS A 122 -16.68 -5.55 -1.38
CA LYS A 122 -17.86 -5.58 -2.25
C LYS A 122 -18.96 -4.65 -1.74
N GLN A 123 -19.21 -4.63 -0.42
CA GLN A 123 -20.16 -3.69 0.17
C GLN A 123 -19.72 -2.24 -0.01
N MET A 124 -18.44 -1.94 0.23
CA MET A 124 -17.89 -0.59 0.02
C MET A 124 -17.98 -0.18 -1.45
N ALA A 125 -17.64 -1.06 -2.38
CA ALA A 125 -17.72 -0.79 -3.82
C ALA A 125 -19.17 -0.60 -4.29
N ALA A 126 -20.10 -1.43 -3.82
CA ALA A 126 -21.52 -1.34 -4.17
C ALA A 126 -22.18 -0.03 -3.70
N ALA A 127 -21.64 0.61 -2.66
CA ALA A 127 -22.11 1.93 -2.22
C ALA A 127 -21.76 3.06 -3.20
N GLU A 128 -20.77 2.85 -4.08
CA GLU A 128 -20.25 3.88 -4.98
C GLU A 128 -20.89 3.79 -6.38
N LYS A 129 -21.89 4.65 -6.65
CA LYS A 129 -22.65 4.64 -7.92
C LYS A 129 -21.82 4.85 -9.19
N GLN A 130 -20.64 5.44 -9.06
CA GLN A 130 -19.73 5.72 -10.19
C GLN A 130 -18.72 4.59 -10.42
N LEU A 131 -18.77 3.52 -9.64
CA LEU A 131 -17.86 2.39 -9.74
C LEU A 131 -18.53 1.21 -10.45
N THR A 132 -17.87 0.69 -11.48
CA THR A 132 -18.21 -0.59 -12.10
C THR A 132 -17.03 -1.54 -11.91
N ILE A 133 -17.32 -2.83 -11.71
CA ILE A 133 -16.29 -3.86 -11.59
C ILE A 133 -16.56 -4.92 -12.66
N LEU A 134 -15.50 -5.28 -13.39
CA LEU A 134 -15.49 -6.34 -14.38
C LEU A 134 -14.64 -7.51 -13.83
N TYR A 135 -15.32 -8.44 -13.15
CA TYR A 135 -14.71 -9.66 -12.60
C TYR A 135 -14.41 -10.71 -13.68
N ASN A 136 -13.55 -11.68 -13.36
CA ASN A 136 -13.13 -12.77 -14.27
C ASN A 136 -12.52 -12.29 -15.59
N HIS A 137 -11.91 -11.10 -15.60
CA HIS A 137 -11.23 -10.56 -16.77
C HIS A 137 -9.77 -10.25 -16.44
N HIS A 138 -8.84 -10.70 -17.28
CA HIS A 138 -7.42 -10.45 -17.11
C HIS A 138 -6.89 -9.49 -18.18
N PHE A 139 -5.84 -8.76 -17.82
CA PHE A 139 -5.15 -7.86 -18.74
C PHE A 139 -4.43 -8.65 -19.84
N GLN A 140 -4.60 -8.22 -21.09
CA GLN A 140 -3.90 -8.84 -22.23
C GLN A 140 -2.93 -7.87 -22.89
N SER A 141 -3.39 -6.67 -23.25
CA SER A 141 -2.58 -5.72 -23.99
C SER A 141 -3.12 -4.29 -23.86
N LEU A 142 -2.36 -3.33 -24.37
CA LEU A 142 -2.79 -1.93 -24.47
C LEU A 142 -2.27 -1.31 -25.76
N VAL A 143 -2.92 -0.22 -26.17
CA VAL A 143 -2.44 0.64 -27.25
C VAL A 143 -2.04 1.98 -26.66
N ARG A 144 -0.80 2.37 -26.92
CA ARG A 144 -0.22 3.67 -26.55
C ARG A 144 -0.04 4.52 -27.80
N ARG A 145 -0.44 5.79 -27.73
CA ARG A 145 -0.17 6.82 -28.75
C ARG A 145 0.61 7.96 -28.10
N GLY A 146 1.87 8.12 -28.48
CA GLY A 146 2.77 9.08 -27.82
C GLY A 146 2.92 8.76 -26.33
N GLN A 147 2.65 9.73 -25.46
CA GLN A 147 2.73 9.54 -24.00
C GLN A 147 1.41 9.08 -23.35
N LYS A 148 0.40 8.67 -24.12
CA LYS A 148 -0.92 8.32 -23.59
C LYS A 148 -1.33 6.90 -23.95
N ILE A 149 -1.86 6.18 -22.96
CA ILE A 149 -2.59 4.93 -23.18
C ILE A 149 -3.99 5.30 -23.68
N ILE A 150 -4.38 4.80 -24.84
CA ILE A 150 -5.66 5.13 -25.49
C ILE A 150 -6.67 3.99 -25.46
N SER A 151 -6.19 2.75 -25.32
CA SER A 151 -7.05 1.59 -25.13
C SER A 151 -6.34 0.50 -24.33
N VAL A 152 -7.11 -0.29 -23.60
CA VAL A 152 -6.67 -1.49 -22.89
C VAL A 152 -7.57 -2.63 -23.31
N THR A 153 -6.98 -3.77 -23.67
CA THR A 153 -7.71 -5.01 -24.01
C THR A 153 -7.59 -5.97 -22.84
N VAL A 154 -8.74 -6.47 -22.41
CA VAL A 154 -8.84 -7.50 -21.37
C VAL A 154 -9.61 -8.70 -21.92
N LEU A 155 -9.31 -9.89 -21.41
CA LEU A 155 -9.94 -11.13 -21.84
C LEU A 155 -10.79 -11.70 -20.72
N ASP A 156 -12.00 -12.13 -21.05
CA ASP A 156 -12.81 -13.01 -20.20
C ASP A 156 -12.08 -14.35 -20.01
N LYS A 157 -11.86 -14.78 -18.77
CA LYS A 157 -11.06 -15.99 -18.47
C LYS A 157 -11.68 -17.28 -19.00
N ALA A 158 -13.02 -17.37 -19.02
CA ALA A 158 -13.71 -18.58 -19.43
C ALA A 158 -13.83 -18.69 -20.96
N THR A 159 -14.14 -17.57 -21.62
CA THR A 159 -14.46 -17.55 -23.06
C THR A 159 -13.32 -17.05 -23.94
N GLN A 160 -12.28 -16.45 -23.34
CA GLN A 160 -11.17 -15.78 -24.02
C GLN A 160 -11.64 -14.66 -24.98
N LYS A 161 -12.86 -14.15 -24.78
CA LYS A 161 -13.42 -13.06 -25.59
C LYS A 161 -12.82 -11.72 -25.16
N PRO A 162 -12.35 -10.90 -26.11
CA PRO A 162 -11.77 -9.60 -25.80
C PRO A 162 -12.83 -8.54 -25.51
N VAL A 163 -12.52 -7.70 -24.51
CA VAL A 163 -13.20 -6.44 -24.21
C VAL A 163 -12.19 -5.31 -24.37
N ILE A 164 -12.50 -4.33 -25.21
CA ILE A 164 -11.70 -3.11 -25.37
C ILE A 164 -12.24 -2.05 -24.41
N ILE A 165 -11.35 -1.44 -23.64
CA ILE A 165 -11.66 -0.34 -22.74
C ILE A 165 -10.95 0.92 -23.23
N LEU A 166 -11.68 2.03 -23.31
CA LEU A 166 -11.19 3.35 -23.70
C LEU A 166 -11.19 4.28 -22.47
N PRO A 167 -10.07 4.36 -21.72
CA PRO A 167 -9.95 5.21 -20.54
C PRO A 167 -9.39 6.60 -20.85
N LYS A 168 -9.69 7.60 -20.00
CA LYS A 168 -8.92 8.86 -19.98
C LYS A 168 -7.63 8.70 -19.17
N LEU A 169 -7.69 7.95 -18.08
CA LEU A 169 -6.57 7.64 -17.19
C LEU A 169 -6.57 6.16 -16.79
N VAL A 170 -5.39 5.57 -16.66
CA VAL A 170 -5.17 4.19 -16.22
C VAL A 170 -4.44 4.18 -14.88
N ILE A 171 -4.87 3.30 -13.98
CA ILE A 171 -4.13 2.92 -12.78
C ILE A 171 -3.66 1.48 -12.96
N ASP A 172 -2.35 1.26 -12.91
CA ASP A 172 -1.78 -0.08 -12.79
C ASP A 172 -1.82 -0.50 -11.32
N ALA A 173 -2.70 -1.43 -11.03
CA ALA A 173 -2.82 -2.10 -9.74
C ALA A 173 -2.67 -3.62 -9.90
N THR A 174 -1.98 -4.06 -10.95
CA THR A 174 -1.64 -5.47 -11.13
C THR A 174 -0.56 -5.88 -10.13
N GLU A 175 -0.62 -7.11 -9.64
CA GLU A 175 0.30 -7.62 -8.61
C GLU A 175 1.78 -7.56 -9.03
N LEU A 176 2.04 -7.71 -10.33
CA LEU A 176 3.39 -7.84 -10.91
C LEU A 176 3.80 -6.64 -11.80
N GLY A 177 2.95 -5.61 -11.92
CA GLY A 177 3.22 -4.42 -12.74
C GLY A 177 3.17 -4.66 -14.25
N ASP A 178 2.19 -5.45 -14.71
CA ASP A 178 2.08 -5.88 -16.10
C ASP A 178 1.61 -4.75 -17.03
N VAL A 179 0.79 -3.82 -16.55
CA VAL A 179 0.32 -2.70 -17.39
C VAL A 179 1.47 -1.73 -17.67
N MET A 180 2.27 -1.38 -16.66
CA MET A 180 3.42 -0.50 -16.86
C MET A 180 4.48 -1.15 -17.77
N ALA A 181 4.69 -2.46 -17.67
CA ALA A 181 5.57 -3.21 -18.56
C ALA A 181 5.05 -3.16 -20.01
N ALA A 182 3.76 -3.46 -20.22
CA ALA A 182 3.13 -3.37 -21.55
C ALA A 182 3.12 -1.94 -22.12
N ALA A 183 3.06 -0.92 -21.24
CA ALA A 183 3.17 0.49 -21.61
C ALA A 183 4.60 0.93 -21.95
N LYS A 184 5.59 0.03 -21.81
CA LYS A 184 7.02 0.29 -21.99
C LYS A 184 7.51 1.42 -21.10
N VAL A 185 7.03 1.45 -19.86
CA VAL A 185 7.55 2.33 -18.81
C VAL A 185 8.80 1.66 -18.24
N PRO A 186 9.92 2.40 -18.05
CA PRO A 186 11.08 1.84 -17.37
C PRO A 186 10.75 1.36 -15.95
N TYR A 187 11.32 0.23 -15.56
CA TYR A 187 11.14 -0.37 -14.24
C TYR A 187 12.40 -1.12 -13.79
N SER A 188 12.51 -1.33 -12.49
CA SER A 188 13.46 -2.26 -11.87
C SER A 188 12.76 -3.57 -11.51
N LEU A 189 13.51 -4.67 -11.52
CA LEU A 189 13.04 -5.99 -11.10
C LEU A 189 14.15 -6.67 -10.29
N GLY A 190 13.80 -7.31 -9.17
CA GLY A 190 14.75 -7.95 -8.27
C GLY A 190 15.60 -6.95 -7.51
N MET A 191 16.84 -7.29 -7.16
CA MET A 191 17.67 -6.48 -6.27
C MET A 191 18.57 -5.53 -7.05
N GLU A 192 18.62 -4.25 -6.67
CA GLU A 192 19.55 -3.27 -7.22
C GLU A 192 20.93 -3.35 -6.56
N ALA A 193 21.98 -3.08 -7.33
CA ALA A 193 23.32 -2.87 -6.78
C ALA A 193 23.36 -1.66 -5.83
N GLY A 194 24.11 -1.77 -4.73
CA GLY A 194 24.29 -0.66 -3.79
C GLY A 194 24.95 0.59 -4.41
N SER A 195 25.65 0.44 -5.54
CA SER A 195 26.17 1.58 -6.32
C SER A 195 25.09 2.40 -7.01
N LEU A 196 23.91 1.82 -7.26
CA LEU A 196 22.76 2.51 -7.87
C LEU A 196 21.90 3.22 -6.83
N THR A 197 21.66 2.59 -5.68
CA THR A 197 20.73 3.12 -4.67
C THR A 197 21.41 3.84 -3.51
N GLY A 198 22.71 3.60 -3.31
CA GLY A 198 23.46 4.01 -2.11
C GLY A 198 23.16 3.15 -0.88
N GLU A 199 22.33 2.10 -1.01
CA GLU A 199 21.95 1.21 0.09
C GLU A 199 23.02 0.11 0.27
N LYS A 200 23.54 -0.02 1.50
CA LYS A 200 24.63 -0.94 1.82
C LYS A 200 24.10 -2.29 2.31
N VAL A 201 23.36 -2.98 1.44
CA VAL A 201 22.69 -4.26 1.74
C VAL A 201 23.39 -5.50 1.16
N GLY A 202 24.66 -5.35 0.77
CA GLY A 202 25.48 -6.47 0.31
C GLY A 202 25.17 -6.98 -1.11
N VAL A 203 24.50 -6.17 -1.94
CA VAL A 203 24.26 -6.47 -3.37
C VAL A 203 25.24 -5.68 -4.23
N SER A 204 26.19 -6.36 -4.85
CA SER A 204 27.25 -5.74 -5.68
C SER A 204 26.82 -5.51 -7.14
N GLN A 205 25.93 -6.37 -7.66
CA GLN A 205 25.41 -6.29 -9.03
C GLN A 205 23.89 -6.44 -9.03
N THR A 206 23.23 -5.62 -9.85
CA THR A 206 21.79 -5.70 -10.05
C THR A 206 21.43 -7.05 -10.67
N ASN A 207 20.37 -7.67 -10.16
CA ASN A 207 19.86 -8.94 -10.65
C ASN A 207 18.33 -8.97 -10.54
N ASN A 208 17.71 -10.01 -11.09
CA ASN A 208 16.27 -10.18 -11.11
C ASN A 208 15.74 -11.14 -10.01
N VAL A 209 16.51 -11.40 -8.95
CA VAL A 209 16.07 -12.27 -7.85
C VAL A 209 14.98 -11.57 -7.06
N VAL A 210 13.77 -12.12 -7.13
CA VAL A 210 12.58 -11.62 -6.41
C VAL A 210 12.42 -12.34 -5.06
N GLN A 211 11.56 -11.79 -4.20
CA GLN A 211 11.18 -12.46 -2.95
C GLN A 211 10.38 -13.75 -3.17
N ASP A 212 10.49 -14.65 -2.20
CA ASP A 212 9.73 -15.90 -2.11
C ASP A 212 8.23 -15.59 -2.10
N LEU A 213 7.44 -16.39 -2.82
CA LEU A 213 5.99 -16.27 -2.85
C LEU A 213 5.34 -17.37 -2.01
N THR A 214 4.06 -17.21 -1.71
CA THR A 214 3.30 -18.20 -0.94
C THR A 214 1.96 -18.45 -1.62
N TYR A 215 1.55 -19.70 -1.73
CA TYR A 215 0.17 -20.04 -2.05
C TYR A 215 -0.55 -20.33 -0.73
N VAL A 216 -1.49 -19.47 -0.33
CA VAL A 216 -2.07 -19.57 1.01
C VAL A 216 -3.15 -20.66 1.06
N ALA A 217 -3.20 -21.35 2.19
CA ALA A 217 -4.32 -22.18 2.60
C ALA A 217 -4.86 -21.68 3.94
N VAL A 218 -6.15 -21.94 4.21
CA VAL A 218 -6.72 -21.77 5.55
C VAL A 218 -7.11 -23.15 6.07
N LEU A 219 -6.58 -23.51 7.23
CA LEU A 219 -6.98 -24.71 7.96
C LEU A 219 -8.06 -24.37 8.98
N LYS A 220 -9.03 -25.25 9.14
CA LYS A 220 -10.10 -25.19 10.15
C LYS A 220 -9.91 -26.36 11.11
N ASP A 221 -10.07 -26.09 12.39
CA ASP A 221 -10.11 -27.14 13.41
C ASP A 221 -11.50 -27.77 13.44
N TYR A 222 -11.60 -29.04 13.01
CA TYR A 222 -12.85 -29.81 13.02
C TYR A 222 -13.10 -30.55 14.35
N GLY A 223 -12.29 -30.26 15.37
CA GLY A 223 -12.38 -30.83 16.70
C GLY A 223 -11.47 -32.05 16.88
N ARG A 224 -11.10 -32.33 18.14
CA ARG A 224 -10.03 -33.28 18.51
C ARG A 224 -10.15 -34.70 17.94
N ASN A 225 -11.37 -35.14 17.60
CA ASN A 225 -11.64 -36.51 17.15
C ASN A 225 -11.70 -36.62 15.61
N ALA A 226 -11.62 -35.51 14.89
CA ALA A 226 -11.62 -35.50 13.44
C ALA A 226 -10.25 -35.92 12.89
N ASP A 227 -10.24 -36.73 11.83
CA ASP A 227 -9.06 -36.97 11.01
C ASP A 227 -9.32 -36.38 9.62
N CYS A 228 -8.74 -35.23 9.38
CA CYS A 228 -8.81 -34.46 8.15
C CYS A 228 -7.52 -34.61 7.32
N THR A 229 -6.72 -35.65 7.58
CA THR A 229 -5.45 -35.86 6.90
C THR A 229 -5.67 -35.95 5.39
N ILE A 230 -5.01 -35.08 4.63
CA ILE A 230 -5.12 -35.09 3.17
C ILE A 230 -4.43 -36.32 2.59
N VAL A 231 -4.78 -36.68 1.35
CA VAL A 231 -4.04 -37.71 0.61
C VAL A 231 -2.57 -37.30 0.54
N LYS A 232 -1.67 -38.24 0.87
CA LYS A 232 -0.22 -38.01 0.84
C LYS A 232 0.20 -37.41 -0.52
N PRO A 233 0.72 -36.17 -0.54
CA PRO A 233 1.12 -35.55 -1.80
C PRO A 233 2.31 -36.24 -2.45
N SER A 234 2.39 -36.15 -3.79
CA SER A 234 3.53 -36.64 -4.55
C SER A 234 4.83 -35.96 -4.11
N ASN A 235 5.94 -36.71 -4.13
CA ASN A 235 7.28 -36.23 -3.74
C ASN A 235 7.37 -35.67 -2.31
N TYR A 236 6.49 -36.09 -1.40
CA TYR A 236 6.57 -35.70 0.01
C TYR A 236 7.83 -36.25 0.69
N ASP A 237 8.67 -35.34 1.20
CA ASP A 237 9.77 -35.61 2.11
C ASP A 237 9.66 -34.64 3.31
N PRO A 238 9.46 -35.13 4.56
CA PRO A 238 9.32 -34.26 5.72
C PRO A 238 10.58 -33.42 6.01
N LYS A 239 11.76 -33.81 5.50
CA LYS A 239 13.01 -33.01 5.63
C LYS A 239 12.95 -31.67 4.93
N GLU A 240 12.01 -31.50 3.98
CA GLU A 240 11.72 -30.21 3.35
C GLU A 240 11.34 -29.16 4.41
N PHE A 241 10.61 -29.56 5.45
CA PHE A 241 10.07 -28.69 6.50
C PHE A 241 10.83 -28.81 7.83
N ASP A 242 11.99 -29.45 7.83
CA ASP A 242 12.82 -29.57 9.03
C ASP A 242 13.23 -28.19 9.56
N ALA A 243 13.15 -28.00 10.88
CA ALA A 243 13.29 -26.70 11.55
C ALA A 243 12.16 -25.68 11.27
N ALA A 244 10.99 -26.10 10.77
CA ALA A 244 9.80 -25.24 10.73
C ALA A 244 9.34 -24.83 12.14
N CYS A 245 9.48 -25.74 13.10
CA CYS A 245 9.18 -25.54 14.52
C CYS A 245 10.06 -26.46 15.38
N THR A 246 10.09 -26.26 16.69
CA THR A 246 10.92 -27.07 17.62
C THR A 246 10.49 -28.53 17.69
N ASP A 247 9.24 -28.84 17.32
CA ASP A 247 8.66 -30.19 17.42
C ASP A 247 9.21 -31.12 16.33
N TYR A 248 9.78 -30.56 15.26
CA TYR A 248 10.46 -31.30 14.20
C TYR A 248 11.75 -30.54 13.80
N TYR A 249 12.83 -30.84 14.50
CA TYR A 249 14.14 -30.23 14.30
C TYR A 249 15.25 -31.28 14.38
N ILE A 250 15.53 -31.93 13.26
CA ILE A 250 16.47 -33.05 13.13
C ILE A 250 17.86 -32.54 12.71
N ASP A 251 17.93 -31.77 11.63
CA ASP A 251 19.15 -31.21 11.06
C ASP A 251 19.66 -30.01 11.88
N LYS A 252 20.60 -30.28 12.79
CA LYS A 252 21.21 -29.28 13.67
C LYS A 252 22.13 -28.29 12.95
N THR A 253 22.33 -28.43 11.63
CA THR A 253 23.04 -27.42 10.84
C THR A 253 22.14 -26.25 10.45
N ARG A 254 20.81 -26.44 10.47
CA ARG A 254 19.83 -25.36 10.28
C ARG A 254 19.80 -24.45 11.52
N LYS A 255 19.41 -23.19 11.31
CA LYS A 255 19.13 -22.29 12.43
C LYS A 255 17.99 -22.87 13.27
N ALA A 256 18.22 -23.04 14.58
CA ALA A 256 17.21 -23.57 15.49
C ALA A 256 15.94 -22.70 15.46
N PRO A 257 14.74 -23.31 15.34
CA PRO A 257 13.49 -22.58 15.38
C PRO A 257 13.23 -22.02 16.79
N GLY A 258 12.59 -20.86 16.86
CA GLY A 258 12.25 -20.19 18.12
C GLY A 258 10.86 -20.51 18.67
N VAL A 259 10.06 -21.33 17.96
CA VAL A 259 8.65 -21.60 18.26
C VAL A 259 8.33 -23.09 18.10
N ASP A 260 7.43 -23.59 18.95
CA ASP A 260 6.83 -24.93 18.82
C ASP A 260 5.76 -24.96 17.70
N GLY A 261 5.27 -26.15 17.38
CA GLY A 261 4.29 -26.35 16.31
C GLY A 261 2.98 -25.60 16.57
N LYS A 262 2.60 -25.46 17.85
CA LYS A 262 1.43 -24.69 18.25
C LYS A 262 1.61 -23.21 17.94
N LYS A 263 2.71 -22.60 18.39
CA LYS A 263 3.02 -21.20 18.11
C LYS A 263 3.23 -20.94 16.62
N MET A 264 3.83 -21.89 15.88
CA MET A 264 3.91 -21.83 14.43
C MET A 264 2.52 -21.67 13.80
N LEU A 265 1.55 -22.49 14.20
CA LEU A 265 0.17 -22.37 13.72
C LEU A 265 -0.50 -21.07 14.22
N GLU A 266 -0.27 -20.69 15.48
CA GLU A 266 -0.84 -19.48 16.08
C GLU A 266 -0.30 -18.17 15.49
N TYR A 267 0.70 -18.24 14.61
CA TYR A 267 1.19 -17.08 13.84
C TYR A 267 0.07 -16.45 13.01
N GLY A 268 -0.65 -17.28 12.26
CA GLY A 268 -1.78 -16.90 11.42
C GLY A 268 -3.12 -17.34 12.00
N LYS A 269 -3.27 -17.38 13.33
CA LYS A 269 -4.56 -17.77 13.94
C LYS A 269 -5.61 -16.74 13.57
N LEU A 270 -6.69 -17.21 12.95
CA LEU A 270 -7.85 -16.41 12.60
C LEU A 270 -8.97 -16.65 13.63
N PRO A 271 -10.02 -15.82 13.63
CA PRO A 271 -11.26 -16.12 14.33
C PRO A 271 -11.85 -17.49 13.93
N ASN A 272 -12.81 -17.97 14.72
CA ASN A 272 -13.56 -19.20 14.43
C ASN A 272 -12.70 -20.48 14.25
N ASN A 273 -11.63 -20.60 15.04
CA ASN A 273 -10.72 -21.76 15.06
C ASN A 273 -10.10 -22.09 13.69
N LYS A 274 -9.73 -21.04 12.96
CA LYS A 274 -9.05 -21.13 11.67
C LYS A 274 -7.59 -20.68 11.76
N TYR A 275 -6.78 -21.13 10.82
CA TYR A 275 -5.34 -20.88 10.76
C TYR A 275 -4.92 -20.61 9.31
N MET A 276 -4.42 -19.42 9.04
CA MET A 276 -3.80 -19.05 7.77
C MET A 276 -2.39 -19.64 7.68
N LEU A 277 -2.12 -20.40 6.61
CA LEU A 277 -0.78 -20.90 6.29
C LEU A 277 -0.02 -19.92 5.39
N ASN A 278 0.86 -19.14 6.02
CA ASN A 278 1.85 -18.30 5.37
C ASN A 278 3.15 -18.34 6.19
N TRP A 279 3.74 -19.53 6.32
CA TRP A 279 4.90 -19.75 7.18
C TRP A 279 6.21 -19.66 6.39
N PRO A 280 7.15 -18.77 6.79
CA PRO A 280 8.38 -18.56 6.05
C PRO A 280 9.41 -19.68 6.28
N LEU A 281 10.59 -19.52 5.67
CA LEU A 281 11.76 -20.38 5.86
C LEU A 281 11.52 -21.83 5.44
N TYR A 282 11.06 -22.67 6.36
CA TYR A 282 10.82 -24.10 6.20
C TYR A 282 9.32 -24.42 6.23
N GLY A 283 8.47 -23.47 5.80
CA GLY A 283 7.03 -23.67 5.59
C GLY A 283 6.65 -23.72 4.11
N ASN A 284 5.55 -23.05 3.77
CA ASN A 284 4.97 -23.02 2.43
C ASN A 284 5.43 -21.85 1.54
N ASP A 285 6.44 -21.08 1.97
CA ASP A 285 7.19 -20.19 1.06
C ASP A 285 7.93 -21.00 -0.02
N ILE A 286 7.93 -20.50 -1.25
CA ILE A 286 8.67 -21.06 -2.38
C ILE A 286 9.26 -19.95 -3.26
N TYR A 287 10.49 -20.16 -3.74
CA TYR A 287 11.09 -19.26 -4.72
C TYR A 287 10.63 -19.62 -6.13
N LEU A 288 9.91 -18.71 -6.80
CA LEU A 288 9.57 -18.81 -8.21
C LEU A 288 9.69 -17.43 -8.86
N ASN A 289 10.60 -17.29 -9.83
CA ASN A 289 10.71 -16.05 -10.60
C ASN A 289 9.82 -16.12 -11.85
N ILE A 290 8.57 -15.69 -11.71
CA ILE A 290 7.55 -15.78 -12.76
C ILE A 290 7.17 -14.40 -13.36
N VAL A 291 7.86 -13.34 -12.96
CA VAL A 291 7.44 -11.96 -13.25
C VAL A 291 7.46 -11.66 -14.75
N GLU A 292 8.46 -12.16 -15.47
CA GLU A 292 8.60 -11.93 -16.92
C GLU A 292 7.93 -13.02 -17.79
N LEU A 293 7.23 -13.97 -17.18
CA LEU A 293 6.48 -15.01 -17.90
C LEU A 293 5.10 -14.51 -18.34
N ASP A 294 4.57 -15.09 -19.43
CA ASP A 294 3.16 -14.94 -19.79
C ASP A 294 2.23 -15.66 -18.79
N GLU A 295 0.93 -15.35 -18.84
CA GLU A 295 -0.05 -15.87 -17.88
C GLU A 295 -0.14 -17.40 -17.88
N ALA A 296 -0.09 -18.05 -19.05
CA ALA A 296 -0.16 -19.51 -19.14
C ALA A 296 1.04 -20.18 -18.46
N SER A 297 2.23 -19.63 -18.70
CA SER A 297 3.49 -20.09 -18.11
C SER A 297 3.55 -19.81 -16.60
N ARG A 298 3.05 -18.65 -16.15
CA ARG A 298 2.88 -18.34 -14.72
C ARG A 298 1.99 -19.37 -14.03
N ASN A 299 0.82 -19.66 -14.60
CA ASN A 299 -0.13 -20.61 -14.03
C ASN A 299 0.49 -22.02 -13.91
N LYS A 300 1.26 -22.45 -14.92
CA LYS A 300 1.99 -23.73 -14.87
C LYS A 300 3.03 -23.76 -13.74
N GLU A 301 3.78 -22.68 -13.55
CA GLU A 301 4.78 -22.60 -12.48
C GLU A 301 4.15 -22.54 -11.08
N LEU A 302 2.99 -21.88 -10.95
CA LEU A 302 2.26 -21.74 -9.68
C LEU A 302 1.72 -23.06 -9.12
N GLU A 303 1.54 -24.09 -9.96
CA GLU A 303 1.21 -25.44 -9.47
C GLU A 303 2.29 -25.96 -8.51
N LYS A 304 3.58 -25.61 -8.70
CA LYS A 304 4.65 -25.97 -7.75
C LYS A 304 4.42 -25.38 -6.36
N ALA A 305 3.89 -24.16 -6.28
CA ALA A 305 3.58 -23.48 -5.03
C ALA A 305 2.34 -24.07 -4.33
N LYS A 306 1.33 -24.50 -5.10
CA LYS A 306 0.20 -25.26 -4.56
C LYS A 306 0.63 -26.60 -3.98
N GLU A 307 1.49 -27.33 -4.69
CA GLU A 307 2.02 -28.60 -4.22
C GLU A 307 2.93 -28.44 -2.99
N GLN A 308 3.74 -27.36 -2.90
CA GLN A 308 4.47 -26.99 -1.67
C GLN A 308 3.53 -26.87 -0.47
N THR A 309 2.42 -26.17 -0.66
CA THR A 309 1.43 -25.91 0.39
C THR A 309 0.74 -27.19 0.83
N LYS A 310 0.33 -28.05 -0.11
CA LYS A 310 -0.24 -29.37 0.22
C LYS A 310 0.76 -30.24 0.97
N ARG A 311 2.03 -30.29 0.57
CA ARG A 311 3.08 -31.02 1.31
C ARG A 311 3.24 -30.50 2.73
N PHE A 312 3.18 -29.18 2.93
CA PHE A 312 3.28 -28.59 4.27
C PHE A 312 2.04 -28.89 5.14
N ILE A 313 0.84 -28.91 4.56
CA ILE A 313 -0.39 -29.34 5.26
C ILE A 313 -0.25 -30.80 5.70
N TYR A 314 0.18 -31.68 4.80
CA TYR A 314 0.39 -33.09 5.15
C TYR A 314 1.46 -33.26 6.24
N PHE A 315 2.54 -32.47 6.22
CA PHE A 315 3.54 -32.45 7.28
C PHE A 315 2.95 -32.07 8.64
N ILE A 316 2.12 -31.02 8.70
CA ILE A 316 1.43 -30.59 9.93
C ILE A 316 0.53 -31.69 10.47
N GLN A 317 -0.18 -32.41 9.61
CA GLN A 317 -1.11 -33.48 10.00
C GLN A 317 -0.37 -34.75 10.42
N ASN A 318 0.67 -35.15 9.66
CA ASN A 318 1.34 -36.43 9.79
C ASN A 318 2.52 -36.41 10.78
N GLU A 319 3.44 -35.45 10.66
CA GLU A 319 4.64 -35.39 11.53
C GLU A 319 4.34 -34.67 12.84
N LEU A 320 3.55 -33.60 12.78
CA LEU A 320 3.21 -32.81 13.97
C LEU A 320 1.92 -33.28 14.67
N GLY A 321 1.19 -34.22 14.06
CA GLY A 321 0.02 -34.87 14.66
C GLY A 321 -1.27 -34.07 14.67
N TYR A 322 -1.34 -32.90 14.02
CA TYR A 322 -2.53 -32.04 13.96
C TYR A 322 -3.58 -32.55 12.95
N LYS A 323 -3.99 -33.81 13.08
CA LYS A 323 -4.93 -34.47 12.14
C LYS A 323 -6.31 -33.82 12.10
N ASN A 324 -6.71 -33.14 13.17
CA ASN A 324 -7.98 -32.41 13.25
C ASN A 324 -8.02 -31.14 12.40
N LEU A 325 -6.87 -30.63 11.96
CA LEU A 325 -6.80 -29.44 11.11
C LEU A 325 -6.95 -29.85 9.65
N GLY A 326 -8.04 -29.45 9.00
CA GLY A 326 -8.32 -29.72 7.59
C GLY A 326 -8.44 -28.44 6.78
N LEU A 327 -8.32 -28.52 5.46
CA LEU A 327 -8.64 -27.38 4.58
C LEU A 327 -10.07 -26.88 4.87
N ALA A 328 -10.21 -25.58 5.13
CA ALA A 328 -11.48 -24.95 5.42
C ALA A 328 -12.44 -25.12 4.24
N ASP A 329 -13.64 -25.64 4.52
CA ASP A 329 -14.70 -25.89 3.54
C ASP A 329 -15.59 -24.67 3.28
N ASP A 330 -15.35 -23.59 4.02
CA ASP A 330 -16.17 -22.38 4.07
C ASP A 330 -15.34 -21.09 3.83
N GLU A 331 -14.16 -21.20 3.21
CA GLU A 331 -13.25 -20.07 3.01
C GLU A 331 -13.06 -19.69 1.53
N PHE A 332 -12.30 -20.48 0.78
CA PHE A 332 -12.04 -20.21 -0.64
C PHE A 332 -12.99 -21.01 -1.54
N PRO A 333 -13.59 -20.39 -2.57
CA PRO A 333 -14.52 -21.06 -3.49
C PRO A 333 -13.80 -21.86 -4.60
N THR A 334 -12.54 -22.21 -4.39
CA THR A 334 -11.70 -22.97 -5.33
C THR A 334 -11.89 -24.48 -5.11
N GLU A 335 -11.76 -25.27 -6.17
CA GLU A 335 -11.90 -26.74 -6.08
C GLU A 335 -10.86 -27.38 -5.15
N ASP A 336 -9.65 -26.82 -5.11
CA ASP A 336 -8.55 -27.25 -4.24
C ASP A 336 -8.59 -26.63 -2.84
N ARG A 337 -9.57 -25.74 -2.56
CA ARG A 337 -9.73 -24.97 -1.32
C ARG A 337 -8.50 -24.12 -0.95
N LEU A 338 -7.63 -23.82 -1.91
CA LEU A 338 -6.53 -22.87 -1.75
C LEU A 338 -6.96 -21.45 -2.17
N ALA A 339 -6.15 -20.44 -1.86
CA ALA A 339 -6.41 -19.06 -2.26
C ALA A 339 -6.67 -18.91 -3.78
N LEU A 340 -7.40 -17.88 -4.21
CA LEU A 340 -7.73 -17.66 -5.63
C LEU A 340 -6.52 -17.26 -6.48
N MET A 341 -5.47 -16.75 -5.83
CA MET A 341 -4.22 -16.31 -6.42
C MET A 341 -3.08 -16.48 -5.41
N PRO A 342 -1.82 -16.58 -5.86
CA PRO A 342 -0.68 -16.57 -4.94
C PRO A 342 -0.50 -15.20 -4.28
N TYR A 343 0.15 -15.20 -3.14
CA TYR A 343 0.72 -14.00 -2.56
C TYR A 343 2.06 -13.66 -3.20
N HIS A 344 2.06 -12.67 -4.08
CA HIS A 344 3.28 -12.05 -4.60
C HIS A 344 3.80 -10.98 -3.63
N ARG A 345 4.98 -11.20 -3.04
CA ARG A 345 5.65 -10.19 -2.21
C ARG A 345 6.26 -9.06 -3.05
N GLU A 346 6.75 -9.40 -4.24
CA GLU A 346 7.47 -8.49 -5.11
C GLU A 346 7.06 -8.66 -6.57
N GLY A 347 7.14 -7.56 -7.31
CA GLY A 347 7.01 -7.50 -8.77
C GLY A 347 7.91 -6.42 -9.34
N ARG A 348 7.58 -5.94 -10.53
CA ARG A 348 8.27 -4.81 -11.15
C ARG A 348 8.04 -3.52 -10.35
N ARG A 349 9.05 -2.65 -10.28
CA ARG A 349 8.97 -1.33 -9.60
C ARG A 349 9.26 -0.20 -10.57
N VAL A 350 8.30 0.69 -10.76
CA VAL A 350 8.36 1.76 -11.77
C VAL A 350 9.52 2.73 -11.53
N GLU A 351 10.07 3.31 -12.60
CA GLU A 351 10.83 4.56 -12.51
C GLU A 351 9.87 5.76 -12.47
N GLY A 352 9.62 6.26 -11.26
CA GLY A 352 8.69 7.35 -10.98
C GLY A 352 9.35 8.72 -11.04
N LEU A 353 8.58 9.76 -10.69
CA LEU A 353 9.10 11.13 -10.55
C LEU A 353 10.14 11.24 -9.43
N VAL A 354 10.06 10.39 -8.41
CA VAL A 354 11.05 10.23 -7.35
C VAL A 354 11.25 8.75 -7.05
N ARG A 355 12.43 8.37 -6.57
CA ARG A 355 12.74 7.01 -6.10
C ARG A 355 12.91 7.02 -4.60
N PHE A 356 12.02 6.33 -3.88
CA PHE A 356 12.06 6.25 -2.42
C PHE A 356 12.96 5.08 -1.98
N ASN A 357 13.87 5.32 -1.05
CA ASN A 357 14.89 4.34 -0.63
C ASN A 357 15.08 4.39 0.90
N MET A 358 15.87 3.46 1.45
CA MET A 358 16.00 3.29 2.90
C MET A 358 16.50 4.56 3.60
N ARG A 359 17.35 5.37 2.96
CA ARG A 359 17.88 6.60 3.55
C ARG A 359 16.84 7.71 3.67
N HIS A 360 15.86 7.76 2.75
CA HIS A 360 14.72 8.65 2.91
C HIS A 360 13.85 8.28 4.13
N ILE A 361 13.92 7.02 4.60
CA ILE A 361 13.25 6.58 5.82
C ILE A 361 14.11 6.86 7.06
N SER A 362 15.39 6.49 7.05
CA SER A 362 16.27 6.62 8.22
C SER A 362 16.78 8.04 8.48
N GLU A 363 16.90 8.85 7.44
CA GLU A 363 17.45 10.22 7.46
C GLU A 363 16.49 11.23 6.78
N PRO A 364 15.18 11.24 7.09
CA PRO A 364 14.15 11.91 6.28
C PRO A 364 14.38 13.43 6.16
N TYR A 365 15.03 14.04 7.13
CA TYR A 365 15.23 15.50 7.18
C TYR A 365 16.58 15.97 6.64
N THR A 366 17.51 15.05 6.34
CA THR A 366 18.91 15.37 6.01
C THR A 366 19.40 14.72 4.73
N TYR A 367 18.75 13.66 4.25
CA TYR A 367 19.15 12.95 3.05
C TYR A 367 18.37 13.42 1.81
N GLY A 368 19.11 13.82 0.78
CA GLY A 368 18.59 14.05 -0.57
C GLY A 368 17.41 15.02 -0.61
N ASP A 369 16.44 14.67 -1.45
CA ASP A 369 15.18 15.40 -1.58
C ASP A 369 14.34 15.25 -0.30
N PRO A 370 13.69 16.32 0.23
CA PRO A 370 12.84 16.26 1.42
C PRO A 370 11.49 15.58 1.14
N LEU A 371 11.52 14.31 0.73
CA LEU A 371 10.37 13.54 0.27
C LEU A 371 9.28 13.39 1.33
N TYR A 372 9.64 13.45 2.62
CA TYR A 372 8.67 13.46 3.73
C TYR A 372 7.62 14.57 3.62
N ARG A 373 7.93 15.68 2.92
CA ARG A 373 6.96 16.77 2.69
C ARG A 373 5.82 16.38 1.76
N THR A 374 6.00 15.30 0.98
CA THR A 374 5.08 14.83 -0.06
C THR A 374 4.34 13.53 0.30
N GLY A 375 4.39 13.13 1.58
CA GLY A 375 3.78 11.90 2.07
C GLY A 375 2.28 11.79 1.79
N ILE A 376 1.84 10.60 1.37
CA ILE A 376 0.42 10.28 1.07
C ILE A 376 -0.09 8.97 1.67
N ALA A 377 0.80 8.17 2.23
CA ALA A 377 0.52 6.92 2.91
C ALA A 377 1.58 6.73 4.00
N VAL A 378 1.28 5.95 5.03
CA VAL A 378 2.21 5.70 6.14
C VAL A 378 2.42 4.20 6.34
N GLY A 379 3.61 3.83 6.80
CA GLY A 379 3.97 2.46 7.17
C GLY A 379 4.84 2.46 8.43
N ASP A 380 4.68 1.43 9.26
CA ASP A 380 5.44 1.25 10.51
C ASP A 380 6.12 -0.13 10.63
N TYR A 381 6.01 -1.00 9.63
CA TYR A 381 6.64 -2.32 9.70
C TYR A 381 8.15 -2.23 9.40
N PRO A 382 9.02 -3.05 10.00
CA PRO A 382 10.42 -3.14 9.60
C PRO A 382 10.55 -3.58 8.13
N ILE A 383 11.74 -3.42 7.55
CA ILE A 383 12.03 -4.01 6.25
C ILE A 383 12.07 -5.52 6.42
N ASP A 384 11.17 -6.23 5.75
CA ASP A 384 11.02 -7.67 5.84
C ASP A 384 11.16 -8.30 4.44
N HIS A 385 12.28 -8.97 4.20
CA HIS A 385 12.58 -9.63 2.93
C HIS A 385 12.59 -11.15 3.07
N HIS A 386 11.81 -11.81 2.22
CA HIS A 386 11.77 -13.27 2.13
C HIS A 386 12.61 -13.74 0.94
N HIS A 387 13.85 -14.17 1.17
CA HIS A 387 14.75 -14.69 0.14
C HIS A 387 15.43 -16.01 0.55
N LYS A 388 14.83 -16.70 1.53
CA LYS A 388 15.49 -17.82 2.22
C LYS A 388 15.44 -19.09 1.38
N LYS A 389 14.57 -19.14 0.38
CA LYS A 389 14.55 -20.20 -0.64
C LYS A 389 15.51 -19.93 -1.81
N ASN A 390 16.19 -18.78 -1.85
CA ASN A 390 17.23 -18.49 -2.85
C ASN A 390 18.51 -17.92 -2.21
N LEU A 391 19.53 -18.78 -2.06
CA LEU A 391 20.81 -18.43 -1.43
C LEU A 391 21.63 -17.39 -2.22
N ALA A 392 21.28 -17.09 -3.47
CA ALA A 392 21.92 -16.02 -4.24
C ALA A 392 21.56 -14.61 -3.73
N ALA A 393 20.51 -14.48 -2.92
CA ALA A 393 20.10 -13.21 -2.32
C ALA A 393 20.69 -13.01 -0.90
N PRO A 394 20.84 -11.75 -0.43
CA PRO A 394 21.31 -11.48 0.92
C PRO A 394 20.37 -12.08 1.97
N GLN A 395 20.94 -12.85 2.90
CA GLN A 395 20.19 -13.59 3.90
C GLN A 395 19.93 -12.79 5.20
N HIS A 396 20.26 -11.50 5.22
CA HIS A 396 20.27 -10.63 6.41
C HIS A 396 19.23 -9.49 6.38
N LEU A 397 18.37 -9.43 5.35
CA LEU A 397 17.36 -8.38 5.18
C LEU A 397 16.01 -8.72 5.82
N GLU A 398 15.99 -9.76 6.66
CA GLU A 398 14.85 -10.16 7.47
C GLU A 398 14.76 -9.23 8.70
N PHE A 399 13.67 -8.45 8.81
CA PHE A 399 13.39 -7.49 9.88
C PHE A 399 14.46 -6.40 10.10
N TYR A 400 14.98 -5.80 9.02
CA TYR A 400 15.93 -4.68 9.13
C TYR A 400 15.24 -3.43 9.72
N PRO A 401 15.78 -2.83 10.81
CA PRO A 401 15.12 -1.77 11.55
C PRO A 401 15.17 -0.43 10.82
N VAL A 402 14.01 0.20 10.69
CA VAL A 402 13.83 1.56 10.17
C VAL A 402 12.78 2.28 11.03
N PRO A 403 12.72 3.62 11.12
CA PRO A 403 11.57 4.28 11.74
C PRO A 403 10.30 4.13 10.89
N SER A 404 9.14 4.45 11.44
CA SER A 404 7.92 4.58 10.62
C SER A 404 8.06 5.73 9.64
N PHE A 405 7.44 5.61 8.47
CA PHE A 405 7.68 6.48 7.32
C PHE A 405 6.39 6.90 6.63
N ASN A 406 6.52 7.85 5.70
CA ASN A 406 5.48 8.19 4.74
C ASN A 406 5.97 7.99 3.29
N VAL A 407 5.08 7.48 2.44
CA VAL A 407 5.38 7.23 1.02
C VAL A 407 5.15 8.52 0.21
N PRO A 408 6.11 8.98 -0.60
CA PRO A 408 5.98 10.22 -1.35
C PRO A 408 5.07 10.06 -2.58
N LEU A 409 4.24 11.07 -2.86
CA LEU A 409 3.29 11.05 -3.98
C LEU A 409 3.97 10.82 -5.35
N GLY A 410 5.18 11.34 -5.54
CA GLY A 410 5.92 11.20 -6.79
C GLY A 410 6.29 9.74 -7.13
N ALA A 411 6.31 8.85 -6.14
CA ALA A 411 6.60 7.43 -6.36
C ALA A 411 5.47 6.71 -7.11
N LEU A 412 4.26 7.29 -7.17
CA LEU A 412 3.11 6.71 -7.87
C LEU A 412 3.05 7.10 -9.35
N ILE A 413 3.87 8.07 -9.78
CA ILE A 413 3.71 8.75 -11.08
C ILE A 413 4.90 8.41 -11.98
N PRO A 414 4.69 7.66 -13.07
CA PRO A 414 5.72 7.43 -14.08
C PRO A 414 6.15 8.74 -14.77
N GLN A 415 7.41 8.82 -15.20
CA GLN A 415 7.91 10.03 -15.88
C GLN A 415 7.35 10.21 -17.31
N GLN A 416 7.22 9.11 -18.05
CA GLN A 416 7.05 9.11 -19.51
C GLN A 416 5.61 8.91 -20.01
N VAL A 417 4.69 8.46 -19.15
CA VAL A 417 3.30 8.17 -19.52
C VAL A 417 2.38 9.12 -18.75
N GLU A 418 1.70 9.99 -19.48
CA GLU A 418 0.97 11.13 -18.94
C GLU A 418 -0.35 10.76 -18.26
N ASN A 419 -0.90 9.58 -18.53
CA ASN A 419 -2.19 9.15 -18.01
C ASN A 419 -2.12 7.78 -17.31
N LEU A 420 -0.98 7.49 -16.67
CA LEU A 420 -0.76 6.29 -15.88
C LEU A 420 -0.40 6.65 -14.42
N ILE A 421 -0.95 5.92 -13.47
CA ILE A 421 -0.62 5.96 -12.03
C ILE A 421 -0.36 4.52 -11.57
N ILE A 422 0.54 4.32 -10.60
CA ILE A 422 0.79 3.01 -9.98
C ILE A 422 0.20 2.99 -8.57
N ALA A 423 -0.56 1.94 -8.22
CA ALA A 423 -1.33 1.88 -6.98
C ALA A 423 -1.15 0.61 -6.13
N GLU A 424 -0.26 -0.30 -6.52
CA GLU A 424 0.00 -1.56 -5.82
C GLU A 424 1.49 -1.61 -5.42
N LYS A 425 2.07 -2.79 -5.22
CA LYS A 425 3.50 -2.98 -4.86
C LYS A 425 4.51 -2.39 -5.87
N GLY A 426 4.08 -2.06 -7.09
CA GLY A 426 4.94 -1.61 -8.18
C GLY A 426 5.38 -0.14 -8.16
N ILE A 427 5.12 0.59 -7.07
CA ILE A 427 5.52 1.99 -6.90
C ILE A 427 7.04 2.19 -6.95
N SER A 428 7.49 3.43 -7.14
CA SER A 428 8.91 3.75 -7.32
C SER A 428 9.69 3.73 -6.00
N VAL A 429 10.07 2.53 -5.58
CA VAL A 429 10.86 2.25 -4.37
C VAL A 429 12.05 1.35 -4.69
N SER A 430 13.13 1.42 -3.92
CA SER A 430 14.19 0.40 -3.99
C SER A 430 13.65 -0.99 -3.61
N ASN A 431 14.30 -2.08 -4.04
CA ASN A 431 13.96 -3.44 -3.59
C ASN A 431 13.94 -3.52 -2.05
N VAL A 432 14.92 -2.91 -1.39
CA VAL A 432 15.01 -2.85 0.08
C VAL A 432 13.73 -2.26 0.69
N VAL A 433 13.29 -1.09 0.22
CA VAL A 433 12.08 -0.43 0.75
C VAL A 433 10.78 -1.11 0.32
N ASN A 434 10.78 -1.89 -0.76
CA ASN A 434 9.63 -2.72 -1.11
C ASN A 434 9.24 -3.66 0.04
N GLY A 435 10.21 -4.19 0.78
CA GLY A 435 9.99 -5.06 1.95
C GLY A 435 9.22 -4.44 3.12
N THR A 436 8.97 -3.13 3.11
CA THR A 436 8.11 -2.45 4.11
C THR A 436 6.95 -1.65 3.49
N THR A 437 7.04 -1.29 2.21
CA THR A 437 5.93 -0.62 1.51
C THR A 437 4.89 -1.59 0.95
N ARG A 438 5.25 -2.87 0.77
CA ARG A 438 4.34 -3.92 0.24
C ARG A 438 3.24 -4.36 1.21
N LEU A 439 3.31 -3.95 2.47
CA LEU A 439 2.42 -4.45 3.52
C LEU A 439 0.99 -3.92 3.33
N GLN A 440 0.02 -4.74 3.67
CA GLN A 440 -1.39 -4.58 3.32
C GLN A 440 -1.96 -3.23 3.74
N PRO A 441 -1.73 -2.73 4.97
CA PRO A 441 -2.22 -1.42 5.37
C PRO A 441 -1.60 -0.28 4.54
N CYS A 442 -0.31 -0.37 4.23
CA CYS A 442 0.40 0.63 3.44
C CYS A 442 -0.10 0.65 1.99
N VAL A 443 -0.32 -0.53 1.40
CA VAL A 443 -0.85 -0.68 0.04
C VAL A 443 -2.30 -0.16 -0.07
N LEU A 444 -3.16 -0.39 0.93
CA LEU A 444 -4.50 0.23 0.95
C LEU A 444 -4.42 1.76 0.92
N LEU A 445 -3.48 2.36 1.66
CA LEU A 445 -3.27 3.80 1.67
C LEU A 445 -2.67 4.32 0.37
N ILE A 446 -1.72 3.59 -0.24
CA ILE A 446 -1.20 3.88 -1.58
C ILE A 446 -2.36 3.88 -2.59
N GLY A 447 -3.23 2.88 -2.54
CA GLY A 447 -4.44 2.79 -3.35
C GLY A 447 -5.35 3.98 -3.16
N GLN A 448 -5.66 4.34 -1.91
CA GLN A 448 -6.44 5.54 -1.60
C GLN A 448 -5.83 6.80 -2.23
N ALA A 449 -4.52 7.01 -2.06
CA ALA A 449 -3.82 8.15 -2.65
C ALA A 449 -3.84 8.15 -4.18
N ALA A 450 -3.66 6.99 -4.81
CA ALA A 450 -3.73 6.84 -6.27
C ALA A 450 -5.13 7.15 -6.81
N GLY A 451 -6.18 6.67 -6.14
CA GLY A 451 -7.58 6.98 -6.48
C GLY A 451 -7.91 8.46 -6.33
N ALA A 452 -7.42 9.10 -5.26
CA ALA A 452 -7.55 10.54 -5.06
C ALA A 452 -6.83 11.34 -6.14
N LEU A 453 -5.57 10.98 -6.46
CA LEU A 453 -4.79 11.60 -7.53
C LEU A 453 -5.50 11.48 -8.89
N ALA A 454 -5.97 10.28 -9.24
CA ALA A 454 -6.72 10.03 -10.46
C ALA A 454 -8.01 10.85 -10.54
N GLY A 455 -8.80 10.86 -9.47
CA GLY A 455 -10.06 11.59 -9.44
C GLY A 455 -9.86 13.10 -9.53
N LEU A 456 -8.89 13.64 -8.79
CA LEU A 456 -8.50 15.06 -8.85
C LEU A 456 -7.96 15.45 -10.23
N SER A 457 -7.19 14.56 -10.87
CA SER A 457 -6.75 14.70 -12.26
C SER A 457 -7.92 14.90 -13.22
N ILE A 458 -8.95 14.04 -13.14
CA ILE A 458 -10.14 14.16 -13.99
C ILE A 458 -10.91 15.44 -13.67
N LYS A 459 -11.16 15.74 -12.40
CA LYS A 459 -11.95 16.92 -11.97
C LYS A 459 -11.30 18.25 -12.36
N GLN A 460 -9.98 18.32 -12.36
CA GLN A 460 -9.24 19.54 -12.74
C GLN A 460 -8.79 19.54 -14.19
N SER A 461 -9.08 18.49 -14.97
CA SER A 461 -8.56 18.31 -16.33
C SER A 461 -7.02 18.40 -16.38
N LEU A 462 -6.35 17.82 -15.39
CA LEU A 462 -4.89 17.78 -15.25
C LEU A 462 -4.37 16.35 -15.39
N ILE A 463 -3.22 16.21 -16.05
CA ILE A 463 -2.44 14.97 -15.97
C ILE A 463 -1.88 14.79 -14.55
N PRO A 464 -1.62 13.55 -14.08
CA PRO A 464 -1.23 13.28 -12.69
C PRO A 464 -0.04 14.11 -12.22
N LYS A 465 1.02 14.23 -13.04
CA LYS A 465 2.23 15.02 -12.74
C LYS A 465 2.00 16.54 -12.63
N LYS A 466 0.79 17.03 -12.88
CA LYS A 466 0.43 18.46 -12.76
C LYS A 466 -0.52 18.72 -11.59
N VAL A 467 -1.06 17.69 -10.94
CA VAL A 467 -1.90 17.86 -9.75
C VAL A 467 -1.03 18.34 -8.58
N PRO A 468 -1.39 19.43 -7.88
CA PRO A 468 -0.61 19.91 -6.73
C PRO A 468 -0.55 18.87 -5.60
N VAL A 469 0.64 18.66 -5.02
CA VAL A 469 0.84 17.71 -3.91
C VAL A 469 -0.05 18.05 -2.72
N ARG A 470 -0.12 19.34 -2.36
CA ARG A 470 -0.92 19.83 -1.23
C ARG A 470 -2.41 19.55 -1.39
N LEU A 471 -2.91 19.58 -2.63
CA LEU A 471 -4.32 19.29 -2.92
C LEU A 471 -4.67 17.82 -2.68
N VAL A 472 -3.79 16.89 -3.07
CA VAL A 472 -3.97 15.45 -2.79
C VAL A 472 -3.88 15.21 -1.28
N GLN A 473 -2.89 15.79 -0.60
CA GLN A 473 -2.73 15.65 0.84
C GLN A 473 -3.91 16.21 1.63
N LYS A 474 -4.46 17.37 1.23
CA LYS A 474 -5.67 17.92 1.84
C LYS A 474 -6.85 16.96 1.75
N TYR A 475 -7.08 16.42 0.56
CA TYR A 475 -8.15 15.45 0.34
C TYR A 475 -7.98 14.19 1.21
N LEU A 476 -6.75 13.72 1.38
CA LEU A 476 -6.42 12.60 2.27
C LEU A 476 -6.66 12.95 3.75
N LEU A 477 -6.28 14.15 4.19
CA LEU A 477 -6.52 14.64 5.55
C LEU A 477 -8.01 14.79 5.87
N ASP A 478 -8.82 15.24 4.91
CA ASP A 478 -10.28 15.32 5.04
C ASP A 478 -10.87 13.91 5.31
N ALA A 479 -10.26 12.87 4.75
CA ALA A 479 -10.57 11.46 5.01
C ALA A 479 -9.83 10.87 6.23
N LYS A 480 -9.25 11.71 7.09
CA LYS A 480 -8.47 11.30 8.29
C LYS A 480 -7.29 10.38 8.00
N ALA A 481 -6.73 10.46 6.79
CA ALA A 481 -5.49 9.78 6.46
C ALA A 481 -4.28 10.55 7.00
N PHE A 482 -3.27 9.81 7.46
CA PHE A 482 -2.01 10.34 7.94
C PHE A 482 -1.13 10.63 6.72
N ILE A 483 -0.56 11.84 6.67
CA ILE A 483 0.50 12.20 5.73
C ILE A 483 1.87 12.22 6.40
N MET A 484 1.91 12.20 7.74
CA MET A 484 3.07 12.03 8.61
C MET A 484 2.79 10.89 9.62
N PRO A 485 3.75 9.99 9.89
CA PRO A 485 3.51 8.77 10.67
C PRO A 485 3.55 9.00 12.21
N TYR A 486 2.89 10.05 12.69
CA TYR A 486 2.90 10.42 14.11
C TYR A 486 1.98 9.54 14.96
N ILE A 487 2.54 8.57 15.68
CA ILE A 487 1.77 7.53 16.38
C ILE A 487 1.01 8.03 17.62
N ASP A 488 1.44 9.18 18.14
CA ASP A 488 0.92 9.86 19.34
C ASP A 488 -0.10 10.96 19.03
N VAL A 489 -0.49 11.10 17.76
CA VAL A 489 -1.50 12.07 17.30
C VAL A 489 -2.68 11.30 16.72
N LYS A 490 -3.79 11.24 17.45
CA LYS A 490 -4.97 10.46 17.05
C LYS A 490 -5.83 11.20 16.02
N PRO A 491 -6.50 10.52 15.07
CA PRO A 491 -7.29 11.17 14.01
C PRO A 491 -8.48 12.00 14.49
N ASP A 492 -9.00 11.69 15.68
CA ASP A 492 -10.10 12.38 16.36
C ASP A 492 -9.62 13.56 17.21
N ALA A 493 -8.31 13.72 17.42
CA ALA A 493 -7.77 14.88 18.12
C ALA A 493 -8.07 16.17 17.33
N PRO A 494 -8.53 17.25 17.98
CA PRO A 494 -8.88 18.51 17.31
C PRO A 494 -7.67 19.14 16.58
N TYR A 495 -6.46 18.85 17.02
CA TYR A 495 -5.20 19.31 16.44
C TYR A 495 -4.58 18.35 15.41
N PHE A 496 -5.24 17.23 15.07
CA PHE A 496 -4.70 16.22 14.14
C PHE A 496 -4.27 16.83 12.81
N GLU A 497 -5.16 17.56 12.13
CA GLU A 497 -4.89 18.12 10.81
C GLU A 497 -3.75 19.15 10.87
N ALA A 498 -3.77 20.02 11.88
CA ALA A 498 -2.72 21.03 12.08
C ALA A 498 -1.35 20.37 12.26
N VAL A 499 -1.24 19.36 13.13
CA VAL A 499 0.03 18.67 13.37
C VAL A 499 0.53 17.94 12.12
N GLN A 500 -0.36 17.28 11.38
CA GLN A 500 -0.03 16.60 10.13
C GLN A 500 0.50 17.58 9.07
N LYS A 501 -0.21 18.69 8.85
CA LYS A 501 0.18 19.76 7.91
C LYS A 501 1.52 20.38 8.28
N ILE A 502 1.68 20.79 9.53
CA ILE A 502 2.90 21.44 10.01
C ILE A 502 4.10 20.48 9.93
N GLY A 503 3.92 19.21 10.32
CA GLY A 503 4.95 18.18 10.11
C GLY A 503 5.38 18.03 8.65
N ALA A 504 4.43 18.04 7.71
CA ALA A 504 4.70 17.96 6.28
C ALA A 504 5.34 19.24 5.68
N THR A 505 5.53 20.31 6.47
CA THR A 505 6.37 21.46 6.10
C THR A 505 7.83 21.29 6.55
N GLY A 506 8.10 20.38 7.48
CA GLY A 506 9.40 20.27 8.16
C GLY A 506 9.56 21.24 9.33
N ILE A 507 8.48 21.90 9.74
CA ILE A 507 8.40 22.65 11.00
C ILE A 507 7.92 21.69 12.09
N LEU A 508 8.53 21.75 13.28
CA LEU A 508 8.22 20.84 14.40
C LEU A 508 8.40 19.38 13.98
N LYS A 509 9.58 19.05 13.46
CA LYS A 509 9.92 17.69 13.02
C LYS A 509 9.63 16.66 14.12
N GLY A 510 9.12 15.49 13.71
CA GLY A 510 8.94 14.35 14.60
C GLY A 510 10.21 13.49 14.72
N HIS A 511 10.27 12.63 15.73
CA HIS A 511 11.42 11.78 16.02
C HIS A 511 11.11 10.31 15.68
N GLY A 512 11.84 9.74 14.72
CA GLY A 512 11.75 8.33 14.34
C GLY A 512 12.48 7.40 15.31
N ILE A 513 11.88 6.28 15.69
CA ILE A 513 12.42 5.26 16.59
C ILE A 513 12.09 3.88 15.99
N PRO A 514 13.09 3.13 15.49
CA PRO A 514 12.88 1.72 15.17
C PRO A 514 12.49 0.95 16.44
N TYR A 515 11.41 0.17 16.39
CA TYR A 515 10.88 -0.48 17.58
C TYR A 515 10.23 -1.84 17.25
N LYS A 516 10.97 -2.93 17.51
CA LYS A 516 10.49 -4.31 17.31
C LYS A 516 9.83 -4.47 15.93
N TRP A 517 8.54 -4.82 15.89
CA TRP A 517 7.74 -5.00 14.66
C TRP A 517 6.81 -3.82 14.34
N ALA A 518 6.89 -2.74 15.12
CA ALA A 518 6.05 -1.56 14.97
C ALA A 518 6.90 -0.32 15.25
N ASN A 519 7.62 0.09 14.20
CA ASN A 519 8.45 1.28 14.18
C ASN A 519 7.61 2.53 14.46
N GLN A 520 8.25 3.57 14.97
CA GLN A 520 7.52 4.69 15.54
C GLN A 520 8.09 5.99 15.03
N THR A 521 7.24 6.99 14.95
CA THR A 521 7.63 8.39 14.81
C THR A 521 6.75 9.18 15.76
N TRP A 522 7.37 9.92 16.67
CA TRP A 522 6.69 10.67 17.71
C TRP A 522 6.68 12.16 17.39
N PHE A 523 5.54 12.81 17.57
CA PHE A 523 5.44 14.26 17.46
C PHE A 523 5.66 14.96 18.80
N TYR A 524 5.32 14.32 19.92
CA TYR A 524 5.31 14.86 21.28
C TYR A 524 4.44 16.12 21.42
N PRO A 525 3.10 16.00 21.29
CA PRO A 525 2.20 17.15 21.21
C PRO A 525 2.26 18.07 22.44
N ASP A 526 2.44 17.52 23.63
CA ASP A 526 2.44 18.28 24.90
C ASP A 526 3.83 18.78 25.32
N SER A 527 4.89 18.42 24.61
CA SER A 527 6.23 18.94 24.89
C SER A 527 6.31 20.43 24.55
N LEU A 528 7.10 21.17 25.34
CA LEU A 528 7.33 22.60 25.11
C LEU A 528 8.13 22.84 23.83
N VAL A 529 7.88 23.97 23.17
CA VAL A 529 8.64 24.36 21.98
C VAL A 529 9.97 24.96 22.40
N ASN A 530 11.07 24.27 22.07
CA ASN A 530 12.41 24.82 22.18
C ASN A 530 12.71 25.73 20.98
N GLY A 531 13.07 26.98 21.24
CA GLY A 531 13.26 27.97 20.19
C GLY A 531 14.54 27.77 19.35
N GLN A 532 15.59 27.14 19.90
CA GLN A 532 16.77 26.75 19.11
C GLN A 532 16.41 25.70 18.04
N SER A 533 15.65 24.66 18.41
CA SER A 533 15.15 23.66 17.46
C SER A 533 14.20 24.28 16.43
N LEU A 534 13.27 25.13 16.87
CA LEU A 534 12.34 25.82 15.96
C LEU A 534 13.09 26.71 14.96
N ALA A 535 14.14 27.41 15.38
CA ALA A 535 14.95 28.23 14.48
C ALA A 535 15.60 27.41 13.36
N ALA A 536 16.14 26.23 13.68
CA ALA A 536 16.72 25.32 12.68
C ALA A 536 15.66 24.80 11.69
N ASP A 537 14.47 24.48 12.19
CA ASP A 537 13.34 24.06 11.37
C ASP A 537 12.87 25.17 10.42
N LEU A 538 12.67 26.38 10.94
CA LEU A 538 12.24 27.53 10.15
C LEU A 538 13.28 27.90 9.09
N GLN A 539 14.57 27.88 9.43
CA GLN A 539 15.65 28.13 8.48
C GLN A 539 15.65 27.12 7.32
N SER A 540 15.31 25.86 7.59
CA SER A 540 15.18 24.78 6.59
C SER A 540 13.89 24.89 5.75
N PHE A 541 12.87 25.57 6.28
CA PHE A 541 11.60 25.79 5.59
C PHE A 541 11.67 27.01 4.66
N LYS A 542 12.09 28.16 5.19
CA LYS A 542 12.23 29.42 4.46
C LYS A 542 13.28 30.28 5.17
N LYS A 543 14.18 30.90 4.41
CA LYS A 543 15.17 31.85 4.96
C LYS A 543 14.46 32.90 5.83
N TYR A 544 14.87 32.98 7.09
CA TYR A 544 14.18 33.72 8.14
C TYR A 544 15.21 34.41 9.03
N ASN A 545 15.21 35.75 9.07
CA ASN A 545 16.28 36.54 9.71
C ASN A 545 15.94 37.03 11.12
N TYR A 546 14.78 36.66 11.67
CA TYR A 546 14.37 37.11 12.99
C TYR A 546 14.99 36.24 14.08
N LYS A 547 15.51 36.89 15.14
CA LYS A 547 16.18 36.22 16.26
C LYS A 547 15.17 35.54 17.17
N ILE A 548 15.22 34.21 17.21
CA ILE A 548 14.36 33.38 18.07
C ILE A 548 15.07 33.14 19.42
N PRO A 549 14.38 33.27 20.57
CA PRO A 549 14.93 32.88 21.87
C PRO A 549 15.38 31.41 21.88
N THR A 550 16.48 31.07 22.54
CA THR A 550 17.03 29.69 22.52
C THR A 550 16.30 28.72 23.47
N GLY A 551 15.66 29.25 24.51
CA GLY A 551 14.92 28.47 25.51
C GLY A 551 13.52 28.03 25.07
N ASN A 552 12.72 27.58 26.03
CA ASN A 552 11.30 27.29 25.78
C ASN A 552 10.54 28.59 25.50
N LEU A 553 9.75 28.58 24.42
CA LEU A 553 9.03 29.76 23.96
C LEU A 553 7.75 29.98 24.74
N ARG A 554 7.44 31.23 25.06
CA ARG A 554 6.14 31.66 25.56
C ARG A 554 5.16 31.87 24.41
N ILE A 555 3.85 31.84 24.70
CA ILE A 555 2.80 32.07 23.70
C ILE A 555 3.01 33.41 22.98
N GLN A 556 3.34 34.48 23.71
CA GLN A 556 3.60 35.78 23.08
C GLN A 556 4.80 35.76 22.14
N GLU A 557 5.88 35.07 22.50
CA GLU A 557 7.07 34.94 21.64
C GLU A 557 6.75 34.11 20.38
N ALA A 558 5.92 33.08 20.50
CA ALA A 558 5.43 32.31 19.36
C ALA A 558 4.59 33.16 18.41
N ILE A 559 3.69 34.01 18.92
CA ILE A 559 2.92 34.95 18.08
C ILE A 559 3.85 35.89 17.30
N ASP A 560 4.90 36.40 17.96
CA ASP A 560 5.89 37.27 17.33
C ASP A 560 6.63 36.57 16.19
N ILE A 561 7.03 35.31 16.41
CA ILE A 561 7.68 34.47 15.40
C ILE A 561 6.73 34.20 14.22
N VAL A 562 5.47 33.88 14.50
CA VAL A 562 4.45 33.64 13.45
C VAL A 562 4.21 34.89 12.62
N HIS A 563 4.14 36.07 13.25
CA HIS A 563 4.01 37.34 12.53
C HIS A 563 5.19 37.59 11.59
N GLN A 564 6.42 37.37 12.06
CA GLN A 564 7.61 37.53 11.23
C GLN A 564 7.66 36.50 10.10
N LEU A 565 7.16 35.29 10.33
CA LEU A 565 7.07 34.26 9.30
C LEU A 565 6.00 34.63 8.25
N ASP A 566 4.88 35.23 8.65
CA ASP A 566 3.86 35.82 7.75
C ASP A 566 4.53 36.81 6.78
N ILE A 567 5.35 37.72 7.31
CA ILE A 567 6.10 38.72 6.53
C ILE A 567 7.07 38.04 5.56
N ALA A 568 7.85 37.05 6.03
CA ALA A 568 8.80 36.32 5.18
C ALA A 568 8.11 35.53 4.06
N LEU A 569 6.88 35.04 4.29
CA LEU A 569 6.08 34.33 3.30
C LEU A 569 5.35 35.26 2.33
N ALA A 570 5.07 36.51 2.69
CA ALA A 570 4.35 37.46 1.85
C ALA A 570 5.02 37.71 0.48
N GLY A 571 6.36 37.61 0.40
CA GLY A 571 7.10 37.73 -0.87
C GLY A 571 7.18 36.45 -1.71
N SER A 572 6.68 35.31 -1.20
CA SER A 572 6.91 33.99 -1.80
C SER A 572 5.80 33.54 -2.77
N VAL A 573 4.81 34.37 -3.08
CA VAL A 573 3.66 33.92 -3.86
C VAL A 573 3.23 34.93 -4.92
N LYS A 574 3.67 34.73 -6.17
CA LYS A 574 2.98 35.32 -7.33
C LYS A 574 1.66 34.56 -7.53
N GLY A 575 0.55 35.15 -7.11
CA GLY A 575 -0.80 34.69 -7.47
C GLY A 575 -1.59 33.86 -6.44
N SER A 576 -1.20 33.81 -5.15
CA SER A 576 -2.10 33.20 -4.15
C SER A 576 -3.23 34.15 -3.74
N LYS A 577 -4.40 33.56 -3.53
CA LYS A 577 -5.56 34.22 -2.89
C LYS A 577 -5.36 34.46 -1.38
N ILE A 578 -4.30 33.91 -0.78
CA ILE A 578 -4.04 34.01 0.65
C ILE A 578 -3.29 35.32 0.92
N LYS A 579 -4.04 36.38 1.23
CA LYS A 579 -3.47 37.66 1.69
C LYS A 579 -2.70 37.41 2.99
N SER A 580 -1.57 38.11 3.19
CA SER A 580 -0.93 38.20 4.50
C SER A 580 -2.00 38.56 5.55
N LEU A 581 -2.04 37.79 6.64
CA LEU A 581 -3.04 37.95 7.68
C LEU A 581 -2.73 39.14 8.60
N SER A 582 -1.49 39.64 8.57
CA SER A 582 -1.10 40.76 9.42
C SER A 582 -0.10 41.69 8.75
N LYS A 583 -0.59 42.84 8.27
CA LYS A 583 0.29 44.02 8.14
C LYS A 583 0.76 44.53 9.51
N GLN A 584 0.04 44.19 10.59
CA GLN A 584 0.30 44.66 11.96
C GLN A 584 0.20 43.51 12.99
N LYS A 585 1.21 43.39 13.86
CA LYS A 585 1.28 42.41 14.95
C LYS A 585 0.07 42.42 15.89
N SER A 586 -0.46 43.60 16.23
CA SER A 586 -1.59 43.76 17.15
C SER A 586 -2.84 43.01 16.67
N THR A 587 -3.11 43.02 15.36
CA THR A 587 -4.22 42.29 14.75
C THR A 587 -4.06 40.78 14.90
N LEU A 588 -2.85 40.25 14.73
CA LEU A 588 -2.58 38.83 14.93
C LEU A 588 -2.79 38.43 16.39
N THR A 589 -2.25 39.20 17.34
CA THR A 589 -2.44 38.93 18.77
C THR A 589 -3.92 38.89 19.14
N GLN A 590 -4.72 39.87 18.68
CA GLN A 590 -6.16 39.92 18.95
C GLN A 590 -6.90 38.73 18.33
N LEU A 591 -6.56 38.33 17.10
CA LEU A 591 -7.14 37.15 16.46
C LEU A 591 -6.85 35.89 17.28
N VAL A 592 -5.60 35.72 17.70
CA VAL A 592 -5.16 34.56 18.49
C VAL A 592 -5.90 34.52 19.82
N GLU A 593 -5.94 35.64 20.56
CA GLU A 593 -6.62 35.73 21.86
C GLU A 593 -8.11 35.37 21.77
N THR A 594 -8.81 35.93 20.76
CA THR A 594 -10.25 35.70 20.57
C THR A 594 -10.60 34.32 20.01
N SER A 595 -9.68 33.68 19.28
CA SER A 595 -9.95 32.40 18.62
C SER A 595 -9.37 31.18 19.35
N TRP A 596 -8.46 31.37 20.31
CA TRP A 596 -7.68 30.30 20.95
C TRP A 596 -8.52 29.11 21.44
N GLN A 597 -9.56 29.39 22.23
CA GLN A 597 -10.46 28.35 22.75
C GLN A 597 -11.29 27.69 21.65
N SER A 598 -11.72 28.45 20.63
CA SER A 598 -12.48 27.91 19.49
C SER A 598 -11.66 26.94 18.65
N TRP A 599 -10.32 27.05 18.69
CA TRP A 599 -9.40 26.10 18.07
C TRP A 599 -9.17 24.83 18.91
N GLY A 600 -9.89 24.66 20.03
CA GLY A 600 -9.77 23.50 20.90
C GLY A 600 -8.49 23.47 21.73
N LEU A 601 -7.90 24.64 22.00
CA LEU A 601 -6.71 24.78 22.85
C LEU A 601 -7.10 25.12 24.30
N ASP A 602 -6.19 24.82 25.23
CA ASP A 602 -6.33 25.11 26.66
C ASP A 602 -6.33 26.63 26.94
N HIS A 603 -6.28 27.07 28.20
CA HIS A 603 -6.32 28.50 28.55
C HIS A 603 -5.21 29.33 27.88
N TYR A 604 -5.62 30.47 27.32
CA TYR A 604 -4.72 31.48 26.75
C TYR A 604 -4.10 32.32 27.87
N THR A 605 -2.79 32.21 28.05
CA THR A 605 -2.02 33.07 28.94
C THR A 605 -0.73 33.46 28.22
N PRO A 606 -0.57 34.71 27.75
CA PRO A 606 0.55 35.11 26.89
C PRO A 606 1.94 34.76 27.45
N GLY A 607 2.08 34.80 28.78
CA GLY A 607 3.31 34.47 29.50
C GLY A 607 3.56 32.96 29.70
N ARG A 608 2.61 32.06 29.42
CA ARG A 608 2.80 30.61 29.55
C ARG A 608 3.69 30.07 28.42
N PHE A 609 4.46 29.02 28.70
CA PHE A 609 5.18 28.29 27.64
C PHE A 609 4.22 27.58 26.68
N ILE A 610 4.49 27.69 25.38
CA ILE A 610 3.69 27.07 24.34
C ILE A 610 4.13 25.62 24.12
N THR A 611 3.16 24.73 23.94
CA THR A 611 3.38 23.33 23.56
C THR A 611 3.50 23.18 22.04
N ARG A 612 4.03 22.06 21.58
CA ARG A 612 4.17 21.76 20.14
C ARG A 612 2.82 21.67 19.43
N LYS A 613 1.79 21.08 20.05
CA LYS A 613 0.42 21.04 19.50
C LYS A 613 -0.16 22.45 19.34
N GLU A 614 0.03 23.31 20.33
CA GLU A 614 -0.47 24.68 20.31
C GLU A 614 0.21 25.51 19.23
N LEU A 615 1.53 25.39 19.07
CA LEU A 615 2.23 26.08 17.99
C LEU A 615 1.80 25.55 16.61
N ALA A 616 1.57 24.25 16.46
CA ALA A 616 1.07 23.68 15.21
C ALA A 616 -0.33 24.24 14.86
N VAL A 617 -1.24 24.30 15.83
CA VAL A 617 -2.59 24.87 15.66
C VAL A 617 -2.52 26.37 15.36
N LEU A 618 -1.66 27.12 16.06
CA LEU A 618 -1.42 28.54 15.82
C LEU A 618 -0.95 28.78 14.39
N LEU A 619 0.07 28.05 13.91
CA LEU A 619 0.59 28.17 12.55
C LEU A 619 -0.48 27.82 11.51
N ASN A 620 -1.23 26.74 11.73
CA ASN A 620 -2.25 26.26 10.80
C ASN A 620 -3.43 27.23 10.66
N ASN A 621 -3.99 27.72 11.79
CA ASN A 621 -5.18 28.58 11.76
C ASN A 621 -4.89 30.06 11.47
N THR A 622 -3.61 30.45 11.49
CA THR A 622 -3.18 31.77 11.07
C THR A 622 -2.57 31.66 9.67
N ILE A 623 -1.25 31.56 9.56
CA ILE A 623 -0.56 31.75 8.30
C ILE A 623 -0.61 30.53 7.36
N ASP A 624 -1.03 29.35 7.82
CA ASP A 624 -1.09 28.09 7.06
C ASP A 624 0.11 27.91 6.10
N PRO A 625 1.32 27.64 6.64
CA PRO A 625 2.51 27.52 5.82
C PRO A 625 2.44 26.32 4.86
N PHE A 626 1.58 25.34 5.15
CA PHE A 626 1.36 24.16 4.32
C PHE A 626 0.66 24.53 3.01
N GLU A 627 -0.40 25.34 3.06
CA GLU A 627 -1.12 25.79 1.86
C GLU A 627 -0.38 26.91 1.12
N ARG A 628 0.28 27.82 1.85
CA ARG A 628 0.98 28.97 1.25
C ARG A 628 2.21 28.58 0.45
N LEU A 629 2.93 27.52 0.86
CA LEU A 629 4.12 27.05 0.15
C LEU A 629 3.80 25.81 -0.68
N GLN A 630 3.59 26.03 -1.98
CA GLN A 630 3.45 24.93 -2.93
C GLN A 630 4.79 24.21 -3.10
N ILE A 631 4.75 22.89 -3.22
CA ILE A 631 5.94 22.05 -3.34
C ILE A 631 5.93 21.20 -4.62
N GLY A 632 7.13 20.88 -5.09
CA GLY A 632 7.40 19.86 -6.11
C GLY A 632 7.23 18.46 -5.54
N TYR A 633 7.27 17.46 -6.42
CA TYR A 633 7.26 16.04 -6.00
C TYR A 633 8.55 15.62 -5.29
N ASN A 634 9.63 16.40 -5.44
CA ASN A 634 10.85 16.29 -4.65
C ASN A 634 10.75 16.99 -3.27
N GLY A 635 9.62 17.60 -2.93
CA GLY A 635 9.40 18.25 -1.63
C GLY A 635 10.00 19.65 -1.47
N TYR A 636 10.77 20.15 -2.44
CA TYR A 636 11.23 21.54 -2.45
C TYR A 636 10.10 22.50 -2.87
N ALA A 637 10.20 23.75 -2.43
CA ALA A 637 9.27 24.81 -2.83
C ALA A 637 9.29 25.02 -4.35
N LYS A 638 8.12 25.31 -4.94
CA LYS A 638 7.98 25.69 -6.36
C LYS A 638 8.19 27.17 -6.63
#